data_AF-A0A3A3DPM1-F1
#
_entry.id   AF-A0A3A3DPM1-F1
#
_cell.length_a   1.000
_cell.length_b   1.000
_cell.length_c   1.000
_cell.angle_alpha   90.00
_cell.angle_beta   90.00
_cell.angle_gamma   90.00
#
_symmetry.space_group_name_H-M   'P 1'
#
loop_
_entity.id
_entity.type
_entity.pdbx_description
1 polymer ?
#
loop_
_entity_poly.entity_id
_entity_poly.type
_entity_poly.pdbx_seq_one_letter_code
_entity_poly.pdbx_strand_id
1 'polypeptide(L)'
;MDDRESRTGYWVSGVAHTALILWAIVGGALFRPQPSPPVRSTQVSTISGADFEKLAAAARGNGPVGSEASAIADQSDQQVDANGTARPVDAQPPRPAGATQLAQPDQAETVPDLSDFEAAEPVEVATDLPTTDTQDRPEAEARIPAAPAAPAPSAQPSRPVAAAPDAAAAPTEEPRSALALDTSPRPQDRPAGLEQNYNRRQAAAAEATRAAAAQAAENRAAEERAAATRAANAAAAEEAARNAAREQATADAAEAAARAEAEAAEQRRAAEAADRAVQERQAAEAAERAAEELRAAQAAEQQAEDRRAAEAAERAAEEQRAAEAADRAAEERRAAEAAERAAQERQAAEAAEREAEERRAAEAAEQEAEERRAAEAAERAAEERQAAEAAERAAEERRAAEAAERAAEERRTAEREAEERRAAAEAEAAERAEADRQALEDALRQAQEGQGGGSGQEAASTGDAFGGDRQSIEGGSGASAGLDPLAAALAGAMAGNGEGAGAGENNFSGPPRDLMQLVPSHDSSRSPRDSGQNGAEAMPMGQPMSFSEREGLRFAIQNCWNVGALSVEASRMTVSVGFSLTPQGVPEQNSFRIVDFDGGSDAGAQQAYDVARRAILMCGGSGFDLPASKYGRWRDVVVKFRPDGIEF
;
A
#
# COMPACT_ATOMS: atom_id res chain seq x y z
N MET A 1 18.91 53.58 4.16
CA MET A 1 19.46 52.56 5.10
C MET A 1 20.45 51.62 4.40
N ASP A 2 21.25 52.13 3.46
CA ASP A 2 21.40 51.48 2.15
C ASP A 2 22.68 50.60 2.04
N ASP A 3 23.65 50.83 2.93
CA ASP A 3 24.89 50.04 3.05
C ASP A 3 24.67 48.58 3.50
N ARG A 4 23.46 48.23 3.94
CA ARG A 4 23.14 46.85 4.36
C ARG A 4 22.63 45.99 3.21
N GLU A 5 21.78 46.54 2.34
CA GLU A 5 21.14 45.81 1.25
C GLU A 5 22.09 45.59 0.07
N SER A 6 22.90 46.59 -0.26
CA SER A 6 24.01 46.45 -1.21
C SER A 6 25.00 45.34 -0.76
N ARG A 7 25.35 45.33 0.53
CA ARG A 7 26.30 44.38 1.12
C ARG A 7 25.77 42.95 1.23
N THR A 8 24.47 42.74 1.44
CA THR A 8 23.87 41.39 1.32
C THR A 8 23.77 40.95 -0.13
N GLY A 9 23.42 41.84 -1.06
CA GLY A 9 23.38 41.54 -2.51
C GLY A 9 24.70 40.99 -3.05
N TYR A 10 25.83 41.63 -2.73
CA TYR A 10 27.16 41.11 -3.10
C TYR A 10 27.46 39.73 -2.48
N TRP A 11 27.01 39.46 -1.25
CA TRP A 11 27.24 38.18 -0.58
C TRP A 11 26.43 37.04 -1.21
N VAL A 12 25.14 37.27 -1.48
CA VAL A 12 24.26 36.29 -2.15
C VAL A 12 24.77 36.00 -3.57
N SER A 13 25.15 37.03 -4.33
CA SER A 13 25.74 36.85 -5.67
C SER A 13 27.06 36.08 -5.62
N GLY A 14 27.95 36.40 -4.68
CA GLY A 14 29.22 35.68 -4.49
C GLY A 14 29.02 34.20 -4.18
N VAL A 15 28.12 33.88 -3.23
CA VAL A 15 27.78 32.49 -2.90
C VAL A 15 27.23 31.74 -4.12
N ALA A 16 26.27 32.32 -4.84
CA ALA A 16 25.67 31.70 -6.04
C ALA A 16 26.73 31.38 -7.11
N HIS A 17 27.65 32.30 -7.40
CA HIS A 17 28.72 32.05 -8.37
C HIS A 17 29.71 30.97 -7.88
N THR A 18 30.10 30.97 -6.61
CA THR A 18 30.98 29.91 -6.08
C THR A 18 30.33 28.53 -6.09
N ALA A 19 29.02 28.44 -5.81
CA ALA A 19 28.27 27.20 -5.89
C ALA A 19 28.20 26.66 -7.33
N LEU A 20 27.93 27.53 -8.31
CA LEU A 20 27.87 27.14 -9.73
C LEU A 20 29.23 26.70 -10.27
N ILE A 21 30.32 27.38 -9.90
CA ILE A 21 31.69 26.97 -10.27
C ILE A 21 32.04 25.62 -9.65
N LEU A 22 31.70 25.40 -8.37
CA LEU A 22 31.98 24.14 -7.68
C LEU A 22 31.15 22.98 -8.24
N TRP A 23 29.89 23.24 -8.59
CA TRP A 23 29.03 22.28 -9.31
C TRP A 23 29.60 21.92 -10.68
N ALA A 24 30.09 22.91 -11.45
CA ALA A 24 30.73 22.64 -12.75
C ALA A 24 32.01 21.80 -12.62
N ILE A 25 32.82 22.02 -11.57
CA ILE A 25 34.04 21.22 -11.30
C ILE A 25 33.68 19.77 -10.92
N VAL A 26 32.69 19.58 -10.03
CA VAL A 26 32.25 18.25 -9.60
C VAL A 26 31.54 17.51 -10.74
N GLY A 27 30.65 18.19 -11.47
CA GLY A 27 29.99 17.66 -12.66
C GLY A 27 30.98 17.26 -13.75
N GLY A 28 31.97 18.11 -14.06
CA GLY A 28 33.06 17.82 -15.01
C GLY A 28 34.07 16.76 -14.53
N ALA A 29 33.93 16.26 -13.30
CA ALA A 29 34.68 15.11 -12.78
C ALA A 29 33.85 13.81 -12.84
N LEU A 30 32.56 13.85 -12.50
CA LEU A 30 31.65 12.70 -12.53
C LEU A 30 31.13 12.36 -13.94
N PHE A 31 30.77 13.36 -14.74
CA PHE A 31 30.17 13.20 -16.07
C PHE A 31 31.19 13.36 -17.21
N ARG A 32 32.40 12.83 -17.03
CA ARG A 32 33.36 12.75 -18.15
C ARG A 32 32.87 11.71 -19.15
N PRO A 33 32.70 12.05 -20.44
CA PRO A 33 32.39 11.04 -21.46
C PRO A 33 33.53 10.01 -21.49
N GLN A 34 33.18 8.74 -21.31
CA GLN A 34 34.14 7.65 -21.45
C GLN A 34 34.61 7.59 -22.90
N PRO A 35 35.91 7.38 -23.17
CA PRO A 35 36.38 7.20 -24.54
C PRO A 35 35.74 5.94 -25.13
N SER A 36 34.98 6.11 -26.22
CA SER A 36 34.32 5.01 -26.92
C SER A 36 35.31 3.89 -27.24
N PRO A 37 34.97 2.61 -27.02
CA PRO A 37 35.85 1.51 -27.40
C PRO A 37 36.12 1.58 -28.91
N PRO A 38 37.37 1.39 -29.37
CA PRO A 38 37.72 1.58 -30.77
C PRO A 38 36.92 0.60 -31.65
N VAL A 39 36.20 1.17 -32.62
CA VAL A 39 35.31 0.42 -33.52
C VAL A 39 36.11 -0.66 -34.25
N ARG A 40 35.85 -1.93 -33.92
CA ARG A 40 36.42 -3.07 -34.62
C ARG A 40 35.63 -3.31 -35.91
N SER A 41 35.98 -2.58 -36.96
CA SER A 41 35.45 -2.85 -38.30
C SER A 41 35.90 -4.23 -38.77
N THR A 42 34.94 -5.16 -38.87
CA THR A 42 35.11 -6.41 -39.60
C THR A 42 35.23 -6.08 -41.09
N GLN A 43 36.40 -6.32 -41.68
CA GLN A 43 36.60 -6.12 -43.11
C GLN A 43 35.76 -7.13 -43.90
N VAL A 44 34.59 -6.71 -44.35
CA VAL A 44 33.78 -7.44 -45.34
C VAL A 44 34.45 -7.27 -46.70
N SER A 45 35.47 -8.09 -46.96
CA SER A 45 36.03 -8.21 -48.30
C SER A 45 34.96 -8.71 -49.25
N THR A 46 34.68 -7.94 -50.31
CA THR A 46 33.87 -8.40 -51.43
C THR A 46 34.54 -9.61 -52.07
N ILE A 47 33.89 -10.78 -52.00
CA ILE A 47 34.39 -11.98 -52.65
C ILE A 47 34.46 -11.75 -54.16
N SER A 48 35.60 -12.04 -54.79
CA SER A 48 35.73 -11.84 -56.23
C SER A 48 34.76 -12.77 -56.97
N GLY A 49 34.27 -12.36 -58.13
CA GLY A 49 33.36 -13.19 -58.94
C GLY A 49 33.94 -14.58 -59.23
N ALA A 50 35.26 -14.67 -59.45
CA ALA A 50 35.98 -15.91 -59.68
C ALA A 50 36.09 -16.80 -58.42
N ASP A 51 36.09 -16.23 -57.21
CA ASP A 51 36.11 -17.00 -55.96
C ASP A 51 34.70 -17.44 -55.53
N PHE A 52 33.68 -16.64 -55.84
CA PHE A 52 32.29 -17.10 -55.79
C PHE A 52 32.05 -18.25 -56.78
N GLU A 53 32.59 -18.18 -58.00
CA GLU A 53 32.50 -19.27 -58.98
C GLU A 53 33.18 -20.56 -58.51
N LYS A 54 34.33 -20.48 -57.83
CA LYS A 54 34.98 -21.67 -57.21
C LYS A 54 34.10 -22.31 -56.15
N LEU A 55 33.47 -21.51 -55.28
CA LEU A 55 32.55 -22.02 -54.25
C LEU A 55 31.27 -22.60 -54.88
N ALA A 56 30.73 -21.95 -55.92
CA ALA A 56 29.57 -22.44 -56.68
C ALA A 56 29.88 -23.67 -57.56
N ALA A 57 31.15 -23.93 -57.91
CA ALA A 57 31.60 -25.18 -58.52
C ALA A 57 31.71 -26.29 -57.47
N ALA A 58 32.36 -26.02 -56.34
CA ALA A 58 32.49 -26.95 -55.21
C ALA A 58 31.11 -27.40 -54.66
N ALA A 59 30.16 -26.47 -54.53
CA ALA A 59 28.79 -26.76 -54.11
C ALA A 59 27.99 -27.63 -55.12
N ARG A 60 28.46 -27.73 -56.37
CA ARG A 60 27.90 -28.63 -57.41
C ARG A 60 28.70 -29.94 -57.54
N GLY A 61 29.57 -30.26 -56.59
CA GLY A 61 30.30 -31.53 -56.49
C GLY A 61 31.52 -31.69 -57.40
N ASN A 62 31.72 -30.80 -58.38
CA ASN A 62 32.86 -30.86 -59.29
C ASN A 62 33.97 -29.90 -58.84
N GLY A 63 35.02 -30.47 -58.25
CA GLY A 63 36.30 -29.77 -58.02
C GLY A 63 37.02 -29.43 -59.33
N PRO A 64 38.09 -28.60 -59.27
CA PRO A 64 38.78 -28.11 -60.45
C PRO A 64 39.48 -29.23 -61.21
N VAL A 65 39.02 -29.50 -62.44
CA VAL A 65 39.70 -30.43 -63.35
C VAL A 65 40.96 -29.78 -63.94
N GLY A 66 42.10 -30.44 -63.76
CA GLY A 66 43.33 -30.09 -64.47
C GLY A 66 43.21 -30.42 -65.96
N SER A 67 44.03 -29.77 -66.79
CA SER A 67 43.94 -29.82 -68.26
C SER A 67 44.38 -31.15 -68.92
N GLU A 68 44.50 -32.25 -68.16
CA GLU A 68 44.99 -33.55 -68.64
C GLU A 68 44.14 -34.71 -68.09
N ALA A 69 42.95 -34.92 -68.67
CA ALA A 69 42.06 -36.04 -68.34
C ALA A 69 41.23 -36.51 -69.55
N SER A 70 41.89 -36.96 -70.62
CA SER A 70 41.21 -37.58 -71.77
C SER A 70 41.31 -39.11 -71.70
N ALA A 71 40.23 -39.77 -71.29
CA ALA A 71 40.08 -41.22 -71.28
C ALA A 71 38.59 -41.62 -71.42
N ILE A 72 38.32 -42.75 -72.08
CA ILE A 72 36.96 -43.18 -72.45
C ILE A 72 36.61 -44.52 -71.77
N ALA A 73 35.43 -44.57 -71.14
CA ALA A 73 34.62 -45.76 -70.88
C ALA A 73 33.16 -45.27 -70.70
N ASP A 74 32.33 -45.32 -71.73
CA ASP A 74 31.45 -46.45 -72.06
C ASP A 74 30.32 -46.68 -71.03
N GLN A 75 29.11 -46.34 -71.44
CA GLN A 75 28.00 -47.27 -71.30
C GLN A 75 27.10 -47.16 -72.54
N SER A 76 27.04 -48.25 -73.28
CA SER A 76 26.39 -48.33 -74.59
C SER A 76 25.06 -49.08 -74.49
N ASP A 77 23.96 -48.40 -74.83
CA ASP A 77 22.71 -49.07 -75.19
C ASP A 77 22.00 -48.27 -76.31
N GLN A 78 22.30 -48.65 -77.57
CA GLN A 78 21.57 -48.19 -78.75
C GLN A 78 20.88 -49.38 -79.40
N GLN A 79 19.55 -49.34 -79.49
CA GLN A 79 18.81 -50.15 -80.44
C GLN A 79 18.53 -49.29 -81.68
N VAL A 80 19.09 -49.70 -82.83
CA VAL A 80 19.09 -48.90 -84.06
C VAL A 80 18.14 -49.52 -85.09
N ASP A 81 17.10 -48.77 -85.48
CA ASP A 81 16.20 -49.17 -86.56
C ASP A 81 16.68 -48.69 -87.94
N ALA A 82 16.45 -49.52 -88.96
CA ALA A 82 17.12 -49.42 -90.25
C ALA A 82 16.45 -48.46 -91.24
N ASN A 83 16.74 -47.16 -91.12
CA ASN A 83 16.97 -46.24 -92.27
C ASN A 83 17.48 -44.87 -91.79
N GLY A 84 18.79 -44.63 -91.93
CA GLY A 84 19.47 -43.46 -91.36
C GLY A 84 19.23 -42.14 -92.10
N THR A 85 18.07 -41.51 -91.88
CA THR A 85 17.81 -40.11 -92.25
C THR A 85 17.11 -39.38 -91.11
N ALA A 86 17.79 -38.41 -90.49
CA ALA A 86 17.20 -37.57 -89.46
C ALA A 86 16.19 -36.57 -90.08
N ARG A 87 15.03 -36.43 -89.45
CA ARG A 87 14.18 -35.24 -89.54
C ARG A 87 14.19 -34.54 -88.18
N PRO A 88 14.15 -33.20 -88.13
CA PRO A 88 13.90 -32.50 -86.87
C PRO A 88 12.50 -32.88 -86.35
N VAL A 89 12.41 -33.10 -85.04
CA VAL A 89 11.14 -33.23 -84.33
C VAL A 89 10.99 -31.96 -83.50
N ASP A 90 9.93 -31.19 -83.74
CA ASP A 90 9.66 -29.97 -82.97
C ASP A 90 9.38 -30.31 -81.51
N ALA A 91 10.14 -29.70 -80.60
CA ALA A 91 10.04 -29.93 -79.18
C ALA A 91 8.81 -29.23 -78.59
N GLN A 92 7.65 -29.88 -78.71
CA GLN A 92 6.41 -29.44 -78.05
C GLN A 92 6.62 -29.42 -76.51
N PRO A 93 6.43 -28.28 -75.82
CA PRO A 93 6.57 -28.22 -74.37
C PRO A 93 5.52 -29.09 -73.65
N PRO A 94 5.84 -29.63 -72.46
CA PRO A 94 4.96 -30.56 -71.76
C PRO A 94 3.63 -29.91 -71.37
N ARG A 95 2.52 -30.61 -71.65
CA ARG A 95 1.21 -30.22 -71.12
C ARG A 95 1.17 -30.51 -69.61
N PRO A 96 0.66 -29.59 -68.77
CA PRO A 96 0.42 -29.90 -67.37
C PRO A 96 -0.63 -31.00 -67.26
N ALA A 97 -0.44 -31.92 -66.31
CA ALA A 97 -1.49 -32.86 -65.92
C ALA A 97 -2.69 -32.09 -65.35
N GLY A 98 -3.91 -32.60 -65.56
CA GLY A 98 -5.14 -31.87 -65.28
C GLY A 98 -5.28 -31.47 -63.82
N ALA A 99 -5.24 -30.16 -63.55
CA ALA A 99 -5.72 -29.62 -62.28
C ALA A 99 -7.24 -29.78 -62.21
N THR A 100 -7.75 -30.37 -61.13
CA THR A 100 -9.19 -30.40 -60.85
C THR A 100 -9.69 -28.98 -60.71
N GLN A 101 -10.57 -28.54 -61.62
CA GLN A 101 -11.12 -27.19 -61.59
C GLN A 101 -12.10 -27.07 -60.42
N LEU A 102 -11.63 -26.48 -59.31
CA LEU A 102 -12.47 -26.06 -58.20
C LEU A 102 -13.50 -25.03 -58.70
N ALA A 103 -14.71 -25.08 -58.16
CA ALA A 103 -15.75 -24.11 -58.49
C ALA A 103 -15.31 -22.70 -58.08
N GLN A 104 -15.54 -21.72 -58.95
CA GLN A 104 -15.35 -20.31 -58.57
C GLN A 104 -16.43 -19.91 -57.57
N PRO A 105 -16.11 -19.15 -56.51
CA PRO A 105 -17.12 -18.60 -55.62
C PRO A 105 -17.89 -17.48 -56.33
N ASP A 106 -19.23 -17.54 -56.31
CA ASP A 106 -20.14 -16.55 -56.92
C ASP A 106 -20.19 -15.19 -56.16
N GLN A 107 -19.14 -14.86 -55.40
CA GLN A 107 -18.99 -13.59 -54.69
C GLN A 107 -17.54 -13.14 -54.83
N ALA A 108 -17.33 -11.93 -55.35
CA ALA A 108 -16.08 -11.24 -55.13
C ALA A 108 -16.08 -10.78 -53.66
N GLU A 109 -15.20 -11.35 -52.84
CA GLU A 109 -15.00 -10.87 -51.48
C GLU A 109 -14.65 -9.39 -51.52
N THR A 110 -15.30 -8.58 -50.69
CA THR A 110 -15.02 -7.14 -50.60
C THR A 110 -13.56 -6.97 -50.22
N VAL A 111 -12.82 -6.22 -51.04
CA VAL A 111 -11.41 -5.87 -50.80
C VAL A 111 -11.24 -5.46 -49.34
N PRO A 112 -10.34 -6.08 -48.57
CA PRO A 112 -10.11 -5.71 -47.18
C PRO A 112 -9.81 -4.22 -47.09
N ASP A 113 -10.44 -3.51 -46.15
CA ASP A 113 -10.18 -2.09 -45.96
C ASP A 113 -8.80 -1.92 -45.35
N LEU A 114 -7.84 -1.51 -46.17
CA LEU A 114 -6.46 -1.27 -45.76
C LEU A 114 -6.23 0.15 -45.23
N SER A 115 -7.29 0.95 -45.06
CA SER A 115 -7.20 2.33 -44.54
C SER A 115 -6.66 2.40 -43.10
N ASP A 116 -6.77 1.31 -42.33
CA ASP A 116 -6.22 1.17 -40.97
C ASP A 116 -4.71 0.82 -40.95
N PHE A 117 -4.09 0.54 -42.10
CA PHE A 117 -2.66 0.27 -42.21
C PHE A 117 -1.89 1.50 -42.70
N GLU A 118 -1.57 2.39 -41.76
CA GLU A 118 -0.66 3.50 -42.01
C GLU A 118 0.71 2.98 -42.48
N ALA A 119 1.19 3.51 -43.61
CA ALA A 119 2.42 3.05 -44.25
C ALA A 119 3.64 3.57 -43.47
N ALA A 120 4.16 2.74 -42.57
CA ALA A 120 5.36 3.05 -41.79
C ALA A 120 6.53 3.49 -42.70
N GLU A 121 7.11 4.65 -42.40
CA GLU A 121 8.17 5.26 -43.20
C GLU A 121 9.42 4.34 -43.30
N PRO A 122 10.16 4.39 -44.43
CA PRO A 122 11.40 3.64 -44.55
C PRO A 122 12.44 4.21 -43.57
N VAL A 123 12.77 3.43 -42.53
CA VAL A 123 13.79 3.80 -41.55
C VAL A 123 15.15 3.87 -42.24
N GLU A 124 15.63 5.07 -42.54
CA GLU A 124 16.96 5.29 -43.09
C GLU A 124 18.04 4.84 -42.10
N VAL A 125 18.80 3.81 -42.48
CA VAL A 125 19.96 3.36 -41.72
C VAL A 125 21.13 4.30 -42.03
N ALA A 126 21.26 5.33 -41.18
CA ALA A 126 22.27 6.38 -41.30
C ALA A 126 23.69 5.80 -41.49
N THR A 127 24.19 5.88 -42.72
CA THR A 127 25.54 5.43 -43.10
C THR A 127 26.50 6.60 -42.94
N ASP A 128 27.01 6.75 -41.71
CA ASP A 128 27.85 7.89 -41.32
C ASP A 128 29.23 7.83 -42.03
N LEU A 129 29.40 8.69 -43.04
CA LEU A 129 30.61 8.82 -43.85
C LEU A 129 31.09 10.29 -43.81
N PRO A 130 32.35 10.55 -43.43
CA PRO A 130 32.82 11.92 -43.22
C PRO A 130 33.07 12.66 -44.55
N THR A 131 32.23 13.66 -44.83
CA THR A 131 32.45 14.63 -45.91
C THR A 131 33.63 15.55 -45.56
N THR A 132 34.62 15.66 -46.46
CA THR A 132 35.78 16.55 -46.27
C THR A 132 35.44 18.00 -46.61
N ASP A 133 35.47 18.87 -45.60
CA ASP A 133 35.37 20.33 -45.76
C ASP A 133 36.49 20.87 -46.69
N THR A 134 36.14 21.82 -47.54
CA THR A 134 37.03 22.42 -48.55
C THR A 134 37.00 23.94 -48.41
N GLN A 135 37.81 24.44 -47.48
CA GLN A 135 37.93 25.88 -47.22
C GLN A 135 38.91 26.57 -48.18
N ASP A 136 38.70 27.88 -48.37
CA ASP A 136 39.46 28.76 -49.23
C ASP A 136 40.99 28.69 -49.05
N ARG A 137 41.71 28.86 -50.16
CA ARG A 137 43.11 29.28 -50.13
C ARG A 137 43.42 30.20 -51.32
N PRO A 138 43.94 31.42 -51.09
CA PRO A 138 44.14 32.40 -52.16
C PRO A 138 45.23 31.97 -53.16
N GLU A 139 45.08 32.43 -54.39
CA GLU A 139 46.02 32.18 -55.49
C GLU A 139 47.40 32.81 -55.25
N ALA A 140 48.44 32.09 -55.67
CA ALA A 140 49.80 32.60 -55.77
C ALA A 140 50.37 32.22 -57.15
N GLU A 141 51.00 33.18 -57.83
CA GLU A 141 51.36 33.08 -59.25
C GLU A 141 52.34 31.91 -59.56
N ALA A 142 51.96 31.05 -60.51
CA ALA A 142 52.86 30.08 -61.13
C ALA A 142 53.10 30.43 -62.60
N ARG A 143 54.29 30.95 -62.93
CA ARG A 143 54.66 31.32 -64.31
C ARG A 143 54.90 30.08 -65.17
N ILE A 144 54.14 29.93 -66.25
CA ILE A 144 54.40 28.94 -67.31
C ILE A 144 55.24 29.62 -68.41
N PRO A 145 56.34 29.01 -68.90
CA PRO A 145 57.17 29.60 -69.96
C PRO A 145 56.47 29.61 -71.32
N ALA A 146 56.84 30.56 -72.18
CA ALA A 146 56.20 30.78 -73.47
C ALA A 146 56.39 29.63 -74.47
N ALA A 147 55.34 29.32 -75.23
CA ALA A 147 55.39 28.37 -76.33
C ALA A 147 56.17 28.94 -77.55
N PRO A 148 56.86 28.09 -78.34
CA PRO A 148 57.53 28.51 -79.57
C PRO A 148 56.53 28.90 -80.66
N ALA A 149 56.98 29.78 -81.58
CA ALA A 149 56.14 30.33 -82.64
C ALA A 149 55.75 29.30 -83.72
N ALA A 150 54.61 29.55 -84.39
CA ALA A 150 54.09 28.72 -85.47
C ALA A 150 54.99 28.73 -86.73
N PRO A 151 55.02 27.63 -87.50
CA PRO A 151 55.73 27.58 -88.78
C PRO A 151 55.07 28.49 -89.83
N ALA A 152 55.89 29.19 -90.61
CA ALA A 152 55.45 30.03 -91.73
C ALA A 152 54.95 29.17 -92.93
N PRO A 153 54.05 29.69 -93.78
CA PRO A 153 53.54 28.94 -94.93
C PRO A 153 54.62 28.71 -95.99
N SER A 154 54.78 27.45 -96.41
CA SER A 154 55.70 27.05 -97.48
C SER A 154 55.35 27.70 -98.83
N ALA A 155 56.38 28.06 -99.59
CA ALA A 155 56.23 28.79 -100.85
C ALA A 155 55.61 27.96 -101.99
N GLN A 156 55.09 28.68 -102.99
CA GLN A 156 54.49 28.14 -104.21
C GLN A 156 55.51 27.35 -105.07
N PRO A 157 55.09 26.27 -105.76
CA PRO A 157 55.97 25.56 -106.69
C PRO A 157 56.31 26.43 -107.91
N SER A 158 57.60 26.55 -108.22
CA SER A 158 58.12 27.37 -109.32
C SER A 158 57.69 26.84 -110.70
N ARG A 159 57.38 27.75 -111.62
CA ARG A 159 57.20 27.42 -113.05
C ARG A 159 58.51 26.88 -113.64
N PRO A 160 58.48 25.87 -114.55
CA PRO A 160 59.65 25.50 -115.32
C PRO A 160 60.05 26.64 -116.26
N VAL A 161 61.35 26.95 -116.31
CA VAL A 161 61.93 27.95 -117.22
C VAL A 161 62.15 27.31 -118.59
N ALA A 162 61.85 28.04 -119.66
CA ALA A 162 62.11 27.58 -121.03
C ALA A 162 63.62 27.58 -121.33
N ALA A 163 64.15 26.44 -121.76
CA ALA A 163 65.52 26.34 -122.27
C ALA A 163 65.54 26.70 -123.77
N ALA A 164 66.46 27.59 -124.16
CA ALA A 164 66.77 27.91 -125.55
C ALA A 164 68.13 28.63 -125.65
N PRO A 165 68.81 28.60 -126.82
CA PRO A 165 68.69 27.67 -127.95
C PRO A 165 69.97 26.83 -128.13
N ASP A 166 69.86 25.63 -128.71
CA ASP A 166 71.04 24.92 -129.21
C ASP A 166 71.60 25.57 -130.48
N ALA A 167 72.92 25.47 -130.67
CA ALA A 167 73.64 26.26 -131.67
C ALA A 167 73.37 25.79 -133.12
N ALA A 168 73.35 26.74 -134.06
CA ALA A 168 73.21 26.46 -135.48
C ALA A 168 74.46 25.75 -136.04
N ALA A 169 74.34 24.45 -136.34
CA ALA A 169 75.38 23.71 -137.06
C ALA A 169 75.44 24.15 -138.54
N ALA A 170 76.63 24.54 -139.00
CA ALA A 170 76.90 24.85 -140.40
C ALA A 170 76.86 23.56 -141.26
N PRO A 171 76.53 23.65 -142.57
CA PRO A 171 76.51 22.48 -143.45
C PRO A 171 77.92 21.91 -143.66
N THR A 172 78.04 20.59 -143.55
CA THR A 172 79.26 19.84 -143.88
C THR A 172 78.99 18.95 -145.09
N GLU A 173 79.91 18.95 -146.06
CA GLU A 173 79.75 18.27 -147.34
C GLU A 173 80.23 16.80 -147.31
N GLU A 174 79.36 15.90 -147.79
CA GLU A 174 79.70 14.56 -148.35
C GLU A 174 80.32 13.52 -147.35
N PRO A 175 80.45 12.20 -147.64
CA PRO A 175 80.65 11.51 -148.93
C PRO A 175 79.37 10.90 -149.56
N ARG A 176 79.30 10.90 -150.90
CA ARG A 176 78.33 10.10 -151.66
C ARG A 176 78.72 8.61 -151.64
N SER A 177 77.79 7.73 -151.23
CA SER A 177 78.02 6.28 -151.23
C SER A 177 78.13 5.71 -152.65
N ALA A 178 79.21 4.97 -152.93
CA ALA A 178 79.49 4.35 -154.23
C ALA A 178 78.64 3.11 -154.57
N LEU A 179 77.45 2.98 -153.98
CA LEU A 179 76.46 1.93 -154.22
C LEU A 179 75.08 2.49 -154.57
N ALA A 180 75.03 3.69 -155.17
CA ALA A 180 73.82 4.23 -155.78
C ALA A 180 73.45 3.39 -157.02
N LEU A 181 72.36 2.61 -156.91
CA LEU A 181 71.77 1.90 -158.06
C LEU A 181 71.09 2.90 -159.00
N ASP A 182 71.71 3.17 -160.13
CA ASP A 182 71.35 4.23 -161.09
C ASP A 182 70.06 3.95 -161.91
N THR A 183 69.27 2.96 -161.49
CA THR A 183 68.03 2.50 -162.15
C THR A 183 66.92 2.14 -161.15
N SER A 184 66.79 2.90 -160.05
CA SER A 184 65.54 2.90 -159.29
C SER A 184 64.43 3.62 -160.11
N PRO A 185 63.28 2.99 -160.40
CA PRO A 185 62.23 3.63 -161.19
C PRO A 185 61.68 4.86 -160.46
N ARG A 186 61.24 5.87 -161.22
CA ARG A 186 60.47 7.00 -160.66
C ARG A 186 59.34 6.44 -159.79
N PRO A 187 59.10 6.98 -158.58
CA PRO A 187 58.14 6.41 -157.65
C PRO A 187 56.77 6.29 -158.33
N GLN A 188 56.28 5.06 -158.46
CA GLN A 188 54.94 4.76 -158.95
C GLN A 188 53.94 5.57 -158.12
N ASP A 189 52.98 6.21 -158.80
CA ASP A 189 52.24 7.34 -158.24
C ASP A 189 51.74 7.09 -156.81
N ARG A 190 52.10 8.01 -155.90
CA ARG A 190 51.59 8.02 -154.52
C ARG A 190 50.07 7.90 -154.60
N PRO A 191 49.46 6.79 -154.13
CA PRO A 191 48.07 6.51 -154.42
C PRO A 191 47.19 7.65 -153.92
N ALA A 192 46.36 8.17 -154.82
CA ALA A 192 45.68 9.44 -154.62
C ALA A 192 44.88 9.45 -153.31
N GLY A 193 45.13 10.45 -152.47
CA GLY A 193 44.48 10.59 -151.17
C GLY A 193 45.10 9.81 -150.00
N LEU A 194 46.29 9.18 -150.12
CA LEU A 194 46.96 8.57 -148.95
C LEU A 194 47.15 9.60 -147.81
N GLU A 195 47.65 10.79 -148.15
CA GLU A 195 47.78 11.93 -147.22
C GLU A 195 46.43 12.41 -146.67
N GLN A 196 45.40 12.46 -147.51
CA GLN A 196 44.03 12.81 -147.09
C GLN A 196 43.45 11.78 -146.12
N ASN A 197 43.75 10.49 -146.30
CA ASN A 197 43.34 9.40 -145.40
C ASN A 197 44.18 9.36 -144.11
N TYR A 198 45.44 9.81 -144.14
CA TYR A 198 46.23 10.04 -142.94
C TYR A 198 45.67 11.22 -142.13
N ASN A 199 45.45 12.37 -142.78
CA ASN A 199 44.88 13.57 -142.16
C ASN A 199 43.46 13.32 -141.63
N ARG A 200 42.62 12.53 -142.33
CA ARG A 200 41.31 12.09 -141.83
C ARG A 200 41.42 11.24 -140.57
N ARG A 201 42.37 10.29 -140.51
CA ARG A 201 42.61 9.47 -139.31
C ARG A 201 43.16 10.29 -138.14
N GLN A 202 44.07 11.23 -138.40
CA GLN A 202 44.56 12.16 -137.38
C GLN A 202 43.43 13.07 -136.85
N ALA A 203 42.58 13.61 -137.73
CA ALA A 203 41.42 14.41 -137.33
C ALA A 203 40.42 13.61 -136.49
N ALA A 204 40.07 12.39 -136.91
CA ALA A 204 39.18 11.49 -136.18
C ALA A 204 39.78 11.04 -134.84
N ALA A 205 41.10 10.79 -134.76
CA ALA A 205 41.77 10.50 -133.50
C ALA A 205 41.74 11.71 -132.55
N ALA A 206 42.05 12.91 -133.05
CA ALA A 206 41.98 14.15 -132.27
C ALA A 206 40.54 14.52 -131.85
N GLU A 207 39.52 14.12 -132.62
CA GLU A 207 38.11 14.20 -132.25
C GLU A 207 37.74 13.19 -131.15
N ALA A 208 38.12 11.92 -131.30
CA ALA A 208 37.93 10.90 -130.28
C ALA A 208 38.63 11.25 -128.95
N THR A 209 39.85 11.79 -128.99
CA THR A 209 40.54 12.31 -127.79
C THR A 209 39.80 13.49 -127.16
N ARG A 210 39.22 14.39 -127.95
CA ARG A 210 38.39 15.50 -127.43
C ARG A 210 37.07 15.00 -126.83
N ALA A 211 36.42 14.03 -127.45
CA ALA A 211 35.21 13.40 -126.90
C ALA A 211 35.49 12.66 -125.59
N ALA A 212 36.57 11.87 -125.52
CA ALA A 212 37.00 11.21 -124.30
C ALA A 212 37.40 12.21 -123.19
N ALA A 213 38.06 13.31 -123.54
CA ALA A 213 38.39 14.38 -122.59
C ALA A 213 37.15 15.13 -122.08
N ALA A 214 36.14 15.33 -122.93
CA ALA A 214 34.84 15.90 -122.55
C ALA A 214 34.08 14.95 -121.60
N GLN A 215 33.94 13.68 -121.95
CA GLN A 215 33.31 12.67 -121.09
C GLN A 215 34.05 12.53 -119.75
N ALA A 216 35.38 12.59 -119.74
CA ALA A 216 36.17 12.59 -118.52
C ALA A 216 36.04 13.90 -117.71
N ALA A 217 35.63 15.01 -118.30
CA ALA A 217 35.26 16.23 -117.58
C ALA A 217 33.82 16.16 -117.02
N GLU A 218 32.88 15.62 -117.78
CA GLU A 218 31.50 15.36 -117.34
C GLU A 218 31.44 14.38 -116.17
N ASN A 219 32.19 13.27 -116.25
CA ASN A 219 32.30 12.30 -115.15
C ASN A 219 32.87 12.94 -113.87
N ARG A 220 33.96 13.73 -113.98
CA ARG A 220 34.51 14.46 -112.82
C ARG A 220 33.53 15.48 -112.25
N ALA A 221 32.82 16.24 -113.10
CA ALA A 221 31.79 17.17 -112.65
C ALA A 221 30.60 16.44 -111.98
N ALA A 222 30.28 15.21 -112.39
CA ALA A 222 29.29 14.36 -111.72
C ALA A 222 29.79 13.81 -110.38
N GLU A 223 31.05 13.39 -110.30
CA GLU A 223 31.72 12.95 -109.05
C GLU A 223 31.82 14.09 -108.04
N GLU A 224 32.21 15.29 -108.46
CA GLU A 224 32.26 16.52 -107.66
C GLU A 224 30.87 16.91 -107.13
N ARG A 225 29.83 16.87 -107.98
CA ARG A 225 28.44 17.09 -107.54
C ARG A 225 27.98 16.04 -106.54
N ALA A 226 28.27 14.76 -106.78
CA ALA A 226 27.93 13.68 -105.87
C ALA A 226 28.69 13.78 -104.54
N ALA A 227 29.94 14.26 -104.55
CA ALA A 227 30.71 14.55 -103.35
C ALA A 227 30.12 15.75 -102.57
N ALA A 228 29.72 16.82 -103.26
CA ALA A 228 29.05 17.96 -102.66
C ALA A 228 27.71 17.58 -102.02
N THR A 229 26.89 16.76 -102.68
CA THR A 229 25.64 16.22 -102.10
C THR A 229 25.92 15.33 -100.89
N ARG A 230 26.94 14.46 -100.92
CA ARG A 230 27.33 13.67 -99.73
C ARG A 230 27.77 14.55 -98.56
N ALA A 231 28.55 15.60 -98.83
CA ALA A 231 29.00 16.55 -97.80
C ALA A 231 27.82 17.36 -97.21
N ALA A 232 26.89 17.83 -98.04
CA ALA A 232 25.69 18.52 -97.60
C ALA A 232 24.78 17.62 -96.75
N ASN A 233 24.57 16.37 -97.16
CA ASN A 233 23.80 15.39 -96.40
C ASN A 233 24.47 15.03 -95.07
N ALA A 234 25.81 14.94 -95.02
CA ALA A 234 26.55 14.72 -93.78
C ALA A 234 26.42 15.90 -92.81
N ALA A 235 26.57 17.14 -93.30
CA ALA A 235 26.38 18.34 -92.49
C ALA A 235 24.95 18.46 -91.94
N ALA A 236 23.93 18.16 -92.75
CA ALA A 236 22.54 18.13 -92.31
C ALA A 236 22.26 17.02 -91.27
N ALA A 237 22.91 15.85 -91.41
CA ALA A 237 22.82 14.77 -90.42
C ALA A 237 23.51 15.14 -89.10
N GLU A 238 24.67 15.82 -89.15
CA GLU A 238 25.31 16.38 -87.95
C GLU A 238 24.44 17.43 -87.27
N GLU A 239 23.80 18.34 -88.01
CA GLU A 239 22.91 19.35 -87.44
C GLU A 239 21.66 18.72 -86.81
N ALA A 240 21.04 17.74 -87.48
CA ALA A 240 19.93 16.97 -86.93
C ALA A 240 20.34 16.23 -85.64
N ALA A 241 21.51 15.59 -85.61
CA ALA A 241 22.02 14.92 -84.41
C ALA A 241 22.30 15.90 -83.27
N ARG A 242 22.86 17.09 -83.55
CA ARG A 242 23.08 18.15 -82.55
C ARG A 242 21.77 18.72 -82.00
N ASN A 243 20.72 18.81 -82.81
CA ASN A 243 19.40 19.27 -82.37
C ASN A 243 18.67 18.19 -81.56
N ALA A 244 18.68 16.93 -81.99
CA ALA A 244 18.15 15.82 -81.20
C ALA A 244 18.85 15.67 -79.83
N ALA A 245 20.18 15.84 -79.79
CA ALA A 245 20.93 15.83 -78.53
C ALA A 245 20.60 17.02 -77.61
N ARG A 246 20.23 18.17 -78.16
CA ARG A 246 19.72 19.32 -77.38
C ARG A 246 18.31 19.05 -76.84
N GLU A 247 17.42 18.52 -77.68
CA GLU A 247 16.05 18.16 -77.30
C GLU A 247 16.07 17.12 -76.17
N GLN A 248 16.88 16.07 -76.30
CA GLN A 248 17.11 15.10 -75.23
C GLN A 248 17.68 15.78 -73.96
N ALA A 249 18.74 16.58 -74.06
CA ALA A 249 19.30 17.26 -72.90
C ALA A 249 18.30 18.20 -72.20
N THR A 250 17.35 18.81 -72.93
CA THR A 250 16.26 19.59 -72.33
C THR A 250 15.18 18.72 -71.69
N ALA A 251 14.91 17.53 -72.20
CA ALA A 251 14.00 16.57 -71.58
C ALA A 251 14.62 15.99 -70.29
N ASP A 252 15.87 15.53 -70.35
CA ASP A 252 16.63 15.01 -69.20
C ASP A 252 16.72 16.08 -68.08
N ALA A 253 16.97 17.34 -68.44
CA ALA A 253 17.00 18.46 -67.48
C ALA A 253 15.61 18.80 -66.89
N ALA A 254 14.54 18.68 -67.68
CA ALA A 254 13.17 18.87 -67.19
C ALA A 254 12.73 17.75 -66.24
N GLU A 255 13.12 16.50 -66.51
CA GLU A 255 12.87 15.38 -65.60
C GLU A 255 13.67 15.52 -64.30
N ALA A 256 14.94 15.92 -64.38
CA ALA A 256 15.77 16.20 -63.22
C ALA A 256 15.19 17.34 -62.35
N ALA A 257 14.68 18.41 -62.97
CA ALA A 257 14.00 19.49 -62.26
C ALA A 257 12.71 19.01 -61.58
N ALA A 258 11.87 18.22 -62.26
CA ALA A 258 10.64 17.67 -61.70
C ALA A 258 10.90 16.71 -60.52
N ARG A 259 11.98 15.91 -60.58
CA ARG A 259 12.44 15.07 -59.46
C ARG A 259 12.85 15.92 -58.26
N ALA A 260 13.70 16.94 -58.47
CA ALA A 260 14.13 17.84 -57.40
C ALA A 260 12.96 18.64 -56.78
N GLU A 261 11.97 19.05 -57.58
CA GLU A 261 10.75 19.70 -57.06
C GLU A 261 9.89 18.74 -56.22
N ALA A 262 9.81 17.46 -56.61
CA ALA A 262 9.10 16.42 -55.86
C ALA A 262 9.81 16.10 -54.53
N GLU A 263 11.13 15.87 -54.55
CA GLU A 263 11.96 15.67 -53.37
C GLU A 263 11.85 16.86 -52.40
N ALA A 264 11.90 18.09 -52.91
CA ALA A 264 11.72 19.29 -52.09
C ALA A 264 10.28 19.44 -51.55
N ALA A 265 9.26 18.90 -52.24
CA ALA A 265 7.88 18.88 -51.74
C ALA A 265 7.67 17.81 -50.67
N GLU A 266 8.35 16.67 -50.78
CA GLU A 266 8.40 15.61 -49.78
C GLU A 266 9.10 16.09 -48.49
N GLN A 267 10.28 16.70 -48.62
CA GLN A 267 11.01 17.32 -47.50
C GLN A 267 10.16 18.39 -46.76
N ARG A 268 9.37 19.19 -47.49
CA ARG A 268 8.44 20.15 -46.86
C ARG A 268 7.33 19.45 -46.08
N ARG A 269 6.74 18.38 -46.61
CA ARG A 269 5.73 17.58 -45.88
C ARG A 269 6.31 16.90 -44.65
N ALA A 270 7.52 16.34 -44.74
CA ALA A 270 8.21 15.74 -43.61
C ALA A 270 8.51 16.76 -42.52
N ALA A 271 8.93 17.98 -42.88
CA ALA A 271 9.10 19.09 -41.93
C ALA A 271 7.77 19.52 -41.27
N GLU A 272 6.71 19.70 -42.06
CA GLU A 272 5.36 20.03 -41.55
C GLU A 272 4.79 18.92 -40.63
N ALA A 273 5.10 17.65 -40.91
CA ALA A 273 4.73 16.52 -40.07
C ALA A 273 5.54 16.47 -38.77
N ALA A 274 6.85 16.72 -38.82
CA ALA A 274 7.71 16.83 -37.64
C ALA A 274 7.28 18.00 -36.73
N ASP A 275 7.01 19.18 -37.30
CA ASP A 275 6.50 20.35 -36.55
C ASP A 275 5.14 20.06 -35.91
N ARG A 276 4.28 19.27 -36.56
CA ARG A 276 3.01 18.80 -35.96
C ARG A 276 3.26 17.82 -34.82
N ALA A 277 4.11 16.82 -35.01
CA ALA A 277 4.43 15.83 -33.97
C ALA A 277 5.08 16.48 -32.73
N VAL A 278 5.85 17.57 -32.91
CA VAL A 278 6.35 18.38 -31.79
C VAL A 278 5.22 19.14 -31.08
N GLN A 279 4.29 19.76 -31.81
CA GLN A 279 3.13 20.44 -31.23
C GLN A 279 2.20 19.47 -30.48
N GLU A 280 1.95 18.28 -31.02
CA GLU A 280 1.13 17.25 -30.39
C GLU A 280 1.77 16.71 -29.09
N ARG A 281 3.10 16.52 -29.06
CA ARG A 281 3.84 16.20 -27.83
C ARG A 281 3.74 17.32 -26.79
N GLN A 282 3.92 18.58 -27.20
CA GLN A 282 3.79 19.73 -26.29
C GLN A 282 2.36 19.88 -25.75
N ALA A 283 1.34 19.59 -26.57
CA ALA A 283 -0.05 19.57 -26.14
C ALA A 283 -0.34 18.42 -25.16
N ALA A 284 0.24 17.24 -25.38
CA ALA A 284 0.13 16.09 -24.47
C ALA A 284 0.81 16.38 -23.11
N GLU A 285 2.03 16.91 -23.10
CA GLU A 285 2.72 17.33 -21.86
C GLU A 285 1.93 18.42 -21.11
N ALA A 286 1.34 19.38 -21.82
CA ALA A 286 0.51 20.43 -21.21
C ALA A 286 -0.78 19.84 -20.61
N ALA A 287 -1.42 18.88 -21.29
CA ALA A 287 -2.60 18.18 -20.80
C ALA A 287 -2.28 17.29 -19.58
N GLU A 288 -1.11 16.63 -19.56
CA GLU A 288 -0.66 15.84 -18.40
C GLU A 288 -0.44 16.73 -17.17
N ARG A 289 0.27 17.85 -17.33
CA ARG A 289 0.49 18.83 -16.24
C ARG A 289 -0.83 19.42 -15.72
N ALA A 290 -1.78 19.73 -16.61
CA ALA A 290 -3.11 20.19 -16.21
C ALA A 290 -3.92 19.09 -15.48
N ALA A 291 -3.75 17.83 -15.86
CA ALA A 291 -4.36 16.70 -15.15
C ALA A 291 -3.69 16.43 -13.79
N GLU A 292 -2.38 16.65 -13.65
CA GLU A 292 -1.68 16.62 -12.36
C GLU A 292 -2.15 17.76 -11.45
N GLU A 293 -2.23 19.00 -11.95
CA GLU A 293 -2.73 20.16 -11.20
C GLU A 293 -4.18 19.94 -10.72
N LEU A 294 -5.05 19.38 -11.57
CA LEU A 294 -6.43 19.03 -11.19
C LEU A 294 -6.48 17.95 -10.09
N ARG A 295 -5.65 16.90 -10.17
CA ARG A 295 -5.55 15.87 -9.12
C ARG A 295 -5.01 16.46 -7.81
N ALA A 296 -4.03 17.35 -7.88
CA ALA A 296 -3.48 18.03 -6.72
C ALA A 296 -4.52 18.96 -6.05
N ALA A 297 -5.31 19.68 -6.84
CA ALA A 297 -6.42 20.50 -6.36
C ALA A 297 -7.51 19.63 -5.66
N GLN A 298 -7.92 18.52 -6.28
CA GLN A 298 -8.87 17.57 -5.69
C GLN A 298 -8.35 16.94 -4.39
N ALA A 299 -7.06 16.58 -4.32
CA ALA A 299 -6.44 16.06 -3.11
C ALA A 299 -6.37 17.13 -2.00
N ALA A 300 -6.10 18.39 -2.34
CA ALA A 300 -6.11 19.50 -1.39
C ALA A 300 -7.53 19.84 -0.89
N GLU A 301 -8.55 19.70 -1.74
CA GLU A 301 -9.96 19.83 -1.35
C GLU A 301 -10.37 18.71 -0.38
N GLN A 302 -10.08 17.44 -0.70
CA GLN A 302 -10.34 16.32 0.22
C GLN A 302 -9.63 16.50 1.57
N GLN A 303 -8.35 16.90 1.58
CA GLN A 303 -7.63 17.17 2.84
C GLN A 303 -8.24 18.35 3.64
N ALA A 304 -8.83 19.34 2.97
CA ALA A 304 -9.54 20.42 3.63
C ALA A 304 -10.90 19.97 4.21
N GLU A 305 -11.59 19.03 3.54
CA GLU A 305 -12.81 18.40 4.08
C GLU A 305 -12.49 17.46 5.25
N ASP A 306 -11.50 16.59 5.12
CA ASP A 306 -11.03 15.69 6.18
C ASP A 306 -10.64 16.46 7.44
N ARG A 307 -9.94 17.60 7.28
CA ARG A 307 -9.60 18.48 8.42
C ARG A 307 -10.84 19.13 9.03
N ARG A 308 -11.80 19.62 8.23
CA ARG A 308 -13.08 20.15 8.75
C ARG A 308 -13.87 19.07 9.51
N ALA A 309 -13.88 17.83 9.02
CA ALA A 309 -14.52 16.70 9.67
C ALA A 309 -13.82 16.35 11.01
N ALA A 310 -12.49 16.36 11.06
CA ALA A 310 -11.72 16.18 12.28
C ALA A 310 -11.97 17.30 13.31
N GLU A 311 -11.93 18.58 12.90
CA GLU A 311 -12.24 19.73 13.74
C GLU A 311 -13.70 19.69 14.27
N ALA A 312 -14.64 19.19 13.47
CA ALA A 312 -16.03 18.99 13.89
C ALA A 312 -16.19 17.82 14.88
N ALA A 313 -15.48 16.71 14.66
CA ALA A 313 -15.47 15.56 15.56
C ALA A 313 -14.83 15.89 16.92
N GLU A 314 -13.76 16.70 16.93
CA GLU A 314 -13.13 17.18 18.17
C GLU A 314 -14.11 18.05 18.98
N ARG A 315 -14.80 19.01 18.33
CA ARG A 315 -15.84 19.82 18.97
C ARG A 315 -16.99 18.99 19.52
N ALA A 316 -17.47 17.99 18.78
CA ALA A 316 -18.53 17.09 19.24
C ALA A 316 -18.07 16.25 20.45
N ALA A 317 -16.81 15.81 20.48
CA ALA A 317 -16.23 15.11 21.62
C ALA A 317 -16.02 16.02 22.84
N GLU A 318 -15.69 17.31 22.64
CA GLU A 318 -15.66 18.31 23.71
C GLU A 318 -17.06 18.57 24.28
N GLU A 319 -18.07 18.75 23.43
CA GLU A 319 -19.47 18.94 23.83
C GLU A 319 -20.02 17.73 24.61
N GLN A 320 -19.74 16.50 24.16
CA GLN A 320 -20.09 15.27 24.90
C GLN A 320 -19.43 15.22 26.28
N ARG A 321 -18.13 15.52 26.38
CA ARG A 321 -17.41 15.57 27.68
C ARG A 321 -17.96 16.67 28.60
N ALA A 322 -18.38 17.80 28.04
CA ALA A 322 -19.01 18.89 28.78
C ALA A 322 -20.40 18.49 29.30
N ALA A 323 -21.20 17.77 28.51
CA ALA A 323 -22.47 17.20 28.93
C ALA A 323 -22.28 16.15 30.05
N GLU A 324 -21.39 15.17 29.87
CA GLU A 324 -21.06 14.17 30.89
C GLU A 324 -20.51 14.79 32.19
N ALA A 325 -19.80 15.92 32.11
CA ALA A 325 -19.35 16.67 33.27
C ALA A 325 -20.50 17.44 33.95
N ALA A 326 -21.42 18.03 33.16
CA ALA A 326 -22.60 18.72 33.67
C ALA A 326 -23.58 17.76 34.37
N ASP A 327 -23.80 16.57 33.80
CA ASP A 327 -24.66 15.53 34.39
C ASP A 327 -24.08 15.00 35.70
N ARG A 328 -22.78 14.67 35.75
CA ARG A 328 -22.11 14.30 37.01
C ARG A 328 -22.19 15.42 38.05
N ALA A 329 -21.93 16.67 37.65
CA ALA A 329 -22.08 17.81 38.55
C ALA A 329 -23.54 18.09 38.94
N ALA A 330 -24.54 17.53 38.26
CA ALA A 330 -25.95 17.57 38.66
C ALA A 330 -26.29 16.40 39.60
N GLU A 331 -25.72 15.21 39.39
CA GLU A 331 -25.83 14.06 40.29
C GLU A 331 -25.18 14.36 41.65
N GLU A 332 -23.96 14.90 41.67
CA GLU A 332 -23.26 15.33 42.89
C GLU A 332 -24.09 16.36 43.69
N ARG A 333 -24.76 17.30 43.01
CA ARG A 333 -25.66 18.27 43.66
C ARG A 333 -26.92 17.60 44.23
N ARG A 334 -27.55 16.68 43.50
CA ARG A 334 -28.69 15.89 44.02
C ARG A 334 -28.28 15.03 45.23
N ALA A 335 -27.08 14.44 45.20
CA ALA A 335 -26.53 13.66 46.31
C ALA A 335 -26.25 14.55 47.53
N ALA A 336 -25.71 15.76 47.33
CA ALA A 336 -25.51 16.73 48.40
C ALA A 336 -26.84 17.22 49.01
N GLU A 337 -27.83 17.58 48.19
CA GLU A 337 -29.18 17.94 48.67
C GLU A 337 -29.87 16.80 49.42
N ALA A 338 -29.71 15.55 48.95
CA ALA A 338 -30.24 14.37 49.63
C ALA A 338 -29.53 14.10 50.97
N ALA A 339 -28.21 14.29 51.03
CA ALA A 339 -27.44 14.18 52.27
C ALA A 339 -27.81 15.29 53.28
N GLU A 340 -28.04 16.52 52.81
CA GLU A 340 -28.52 17.62 53.67
C GLU A 340 -29.91 17.32 54.22
N ARG A 341 -30.86 16.89 53.37
CA ARG A 341 -32.20 16.46 53.82
C ARG A 341 -32.12 15.34 54.86
N ALA A 342 -31.30 14.32 54.62
CA ALA A 342 -31.09 13.22 55.57
C ALA A 342 -30.41 13.68 56.88
N ALA A 343 -29.62 14.75 56.87
CA ALA A 343 -29.07 15.35 58.08
C ALA A 343 -30.12 16.18 58.84
N GLN A 344 -30.94 16.98 58.14
CA GLN A 344 -32.07 17.71 58.72
C GLN A 344 -33.10 16.75 59.34
N GLU A 345 -33.42 15.65 58.67
CA GLU A 345 -34.35 14.62 59.15
C GLU A 345 -33.83 13.89 60.39
N ARG A 346 -32.51 13.61 60.47
CA ARG A 346 -31.87 13.12 61.70
C ARG A 346 -31.94 14.12 62.84
N GLN A 347 -31.65 15.41 62.58
CA GLN A 347 -31.74 16.46 63.60
C GLN A 347 -33.18 16.63 64.11
N ALA A 348 -34.17 16.53 63.23
CA ALA A 348 -35.58 16.53 63.61
C ALA A 348 -35.97 15.30 64.45
N ALA A 349 -35.43 14.11 64.11
CA ALA A 349 -35.64 12.89 64.89
C ALA A 349 -34.98 12.97 66.29
N GLU A 350 -33.73 13.43 66.39
CA GLU A 350 -33.05 13.67 67.68
C GLU A 350 -33.77 14.73 68.53
N ALA A 351 -34.31 15.79 67.91
CA ALA A 351 -35.10 16.79 68.62
C ALA A 351 -36.43 16.22 69.14
N ALA A 352 -37.13 15.42 68.33
CA ALA A 352 -38.36 14.75 68.73
C ALA A 352 -38.14 13.67 69.79
N GLU A 353 -36.99 12.97 69.76
CA GLU A 353 -36.59 12.03 70.82
C GLU A 353 -36.36 12.76 72.15
N ARG A 354 -35.66 13.90 72.15
CA ARG A 354 -35.47 14.73 73.35
C ARG A 354 -36.79 15.31 73.87
N GLU A 355 -37.68 15.81 73.01
CA GLU A 355 -39.00 16.28 73.44
C GLU A 355 -39.82 15.11 74.03
N ALA A 356 -39.71 13.90 73.47
CA ALA A 356 -40.34 12.71 74.02
C ALA A 356 -39.71 12.25 75.35
N GLU A 357 -38.41 12.45 75.55
CA GLU A 357 -37.72 12.19 76.83
C GLU A 357 -38.12 13.22 77.90
N GLU A 358 -38.10 14.52 77.59
CA GLU A 358 -38.58 15.59 78.49
C GLU A 358 -40.05 15.38 78.88
N ARG A 359 -40.91 14.95 77.94
CA ARG A 359 -42.31 14.61 78.22
C ARG A 359 -42.43 13.42 79.17
N ARG A 360 -41.64 12.35 79.00
CA ARG A 360 -41.63 11.20 79.92
C ARG A 360 -41.08 11.58 81.30
N ALA A 361 -40.06 12.44 81.36
CA ALA A 361 -39.50 12.94 82.61
C ALA A 361 -40.49 13.83 83.36
N ALA A 362 -41.25 14.67 82.65
CA ALA A 362 -42.33 15.48 83.22
C ALA A 362 -43.49 14.60 83.73
N GLU A 363 -43.91 13.60 82.95
CA GLU A 363 -44.97 12.64 83.35
C GLU A 363 -44.55 11.81 84.58
N ALA A 364 -43.29 11.35 84.63
CA ALA A 364 -42.74 10.66 85.80
C ALA A 364 -42.64 11.58 87.04
N ALA A 365 -42.26 12.85 86.86
CA ALA A 365 -42.23 13.83 87.93
C ALA A 365 -43.64 14.20 88.43
N GLU A 366 -44.65 14.20 87.55
CA GLU A 366 -46.06 14.36 87.94
C GLU A 366 -46.56 13.15 88.73
N GLN A 367 -46.21 11.92 88.31
CA GLN A 367 -46.51 10.68 89.06
C GLN A 367 -45.84 10.67 90.45
N GLU A 368 -44.54 11.02 90.56
CA GLU A 368 -43.89 11.20 91.87
C GLU A 368 -44.60 12.27 92.72
N ALA A 369 -45.03 13.38 92.11
CA ALA A 369 -45.73 14.44 92.81
C ALA A 369 -47.18 14.06 93.21
N GLU A 370 -47.83 13.13 92.50
CA GLU A 370 -49.10 12.54 92.90
C GLU A 370 -48.90 11.51 94.03
N GLU A 371 -47.92 10.60 93.91
CA GLU A 371 -47.60 9.62 94.95
C GLU A 371 -47.22 10.31 96.28
N ARG A 372 -46.41 11.38 96.23
CA ARG A 372 -46.11 12.21 97.41
C ARG A 372 -47.36 12.84 98.02
N ARG A 373 -48.29 13.33 97.21
CA ARG A 373 -49.57 13.91 97.67
C ARG A 373 -50.51 12.84 98.25
N ALA A 374 -50.50 11.63 97.68
CA ALA A 374 -51.25 10.48 98.21
C ALA A 374 -50.66 10.00 99.55
N ALA A 375 -49.33 9.96 99.68
CA ALA A 375 -48.65 9.64 100.93
C ALA A 375 -48.93 10.67 102.03
N GLU A 376 -48.82 11.97 101.72
CA GLU A 376 -49.14 13.05 102.66
C GLU A 376 -50.64 13.03 103.07
N ALA A 377 -51.54 12.72 102.14
CA ALA A 377 -52.96 12.54 102.44
C ALA A 377 -53.22 11.30 103.33
N ALA A 378 -52.48 10.21 103.12
CA ALA A 378 -52.56 9.00 103.94
C ALA A 378 -51.98 9.22 105.35
N GLU A 379 -50.91 10.01 105.48
CA GLU A 379 -50.33 10.43 106.77
C GLU A 379 -51.34 11.28 107.56
N ARG A 380 -51.90 12.33 106.95
CA ARG A 380 -52.96 13.16 107.56
C ARG A 380 -54.19 12.33 107.97
N ALA A 381 -54.59 11.35 107.14
CA ALA A 381 -55.69 10.44 107.46
C ALA A 381 -55.35 9.42 108.57
N ALA A 382 -54.06 9.13 108.80
CA ALA A 382 -53.59 8.35 109.94
C ALA A 382 -53.54 9.20 111.23
N GLU A 383 -53.10 10.45 111.15
CA GLU A 383 -53.19 11.43 112.26
C GLU A 383 -54.64 11.65 112.70
N GLU A 384 -55.58 11.84 111.76
CA GLU A 384 -57.00 12.01 112.06
C GLU A 384 -57.59 10.78 112.76
N ARG A 385 -57.20 9.56 112.36
CA ARG A 385 -57.58 8.31 113.04
C ARG A 385 -56.99 8.23 114.46
N GLN A 386 -55.72 8.58 114.64
CA GLN A 386 -55.10 8.60 115.97
C GLN A 386 -55.75 9.65 116.89
N ALA A 387 -56.13 10.81 116.35
CA ALA A 387 -56.89 11.82 117.08
C ALA A 387 -58.31 11.34 117.45
N ALA A 388 -58.99 10.61 116.56
CA ALA A 388 -60.28 10.00 116.83
C ALA A 388 -60.19 8.90 117.91
N GLU A 389 -59.20 8.00 117.84
CA GLU A 389 -58.95 7.00 118.90
C GLU A 389 -58.60 7.66 120.24
N ALA A 390 -57.80 8.73 120.24
CA ALA A 390 -57.48 9.47 121.46
C ALA A 390 -58.73 10.15 122.06
N ALA A 391 -59.61 10.68 121.21
CA ALA A 391 -60.90 11.24 121.65
C ALA A 391 -61.87 10.16 122.18
N GLU A 392 -61.88 8.96 121.60
CA GLU A 392 -62.66 7.83 122.10
C GLU A 392 -62.17 7.36 123.47
N ARG A 393 -60.86 7.15 123.64
CA ARG A 393 -60.25 6.80 124.93
C ARG A 393 -60.52 7.87 125.99
N ALA A 394 -60.42 9.15 125.63
CA ALA A 394 -60.75 10.27 126.52
C ALA A 394 -62.26 10.43 126.81
N ALA A 395 -63.14 9.80 126.02
CA ALA A 395 -64.57 9.69 126.31
C ALA A 395 -64.88 8.47 127.17
N GLU A 396 -64.17 7.35 126.99
CA GLU A 396 -64.24 6.17 127.86
C GLU A 396 -63.75 6.48 129.27
N GLU A 397 -62.62 7.19 129.42
CA GLU A 397 -62.08 7.62 130.71
C GLU A 397 -63.09 8.52 131.47
N ARG A 398 -63.80 9.42 130.77
CA ARG A 398 -64.89 10.22 131.35
C ARG A 398 -66.07 9.36 131.81
N ARG A 399 -66.49 8.38 131.01
CA ARG A 399 -67.56 7.42 131.39
C ARG A 399 -67.14 6.60 132.61
N ALA A 400 -65.88 6.19 132.71
CA ALA A 400 -65.33 5.50 133.86
C ALA A 400 -65.29 6.40 135.12
N ALA A 401 -64.93 7.68 134.97
CA ALA A 401 -64.97 8.66 136.05
C ALA A 401 -66.41 8.92 136.54
N GLU A 402 -67.38 9.12 135.64
CA GLU A 402 -68.80 9.24 136.00
C GLU A 402 -69.34 7.97 136.68
N ALA A 403 -68.94 6.78 136.22
CA ALA A 403 -69.35 5.53 136.85
C ALA A 403 -68.75 5.37 138.26
N ALA A 404 -67.50 5.80 138.46
CA ALA A 404 -66.85 5.83 139.77
C ALA A 404 -67.49 6.85 140.72
N GLU A 405 -67.93 8.01 140.21
CA GLU A 405 -68.67 9.01 141.00
C GLU A 405 -70.04 8.48 141.45
N ARG A 406 -70.82 7.87 140.55
CA ARG A 406 -72.10 7.22 140.88
C ARG A 406 -71.91 6.09 141.90
N ALA A 407 -70.90 5.24 141.72
CA ALA A 407 -70.58 4.18 142.67
C ALA A 407 -70.08 4.71 144.04
N ALA A 408 -69.55 5.94 144.10
CA ALA A 408 -69.22 6.61 145.35
C ALA A 408 -70.47 7.26 146.01
N GLU A 409 -71.43 7.74 145.23
CA GLU A 409 -72.72 8.23 145.74
C GLU A 409 -73.59 7.10 146.30
N GLU A 410 -73.68 5.96 145.60
CA GLU A 410 -74.36 4.74 146.08
C GLU A 410 -73.78 4.21 147.40
N ARG A 411 -72.46 4.35 147.61
CA ARG A 411 -71.82 4.04 148.91
C ARG A 411 -72.27 5.01 149.99
N ARG A 412 -72.31 6.31 149.69
CA ARG A 412 -72.77 7.36 150.64
C ARG A 412 -74.26 7.29 150.95
N THR A 413 -75.10 6.61 150.17
CA THR A 413 -76.49 6.31 150.54
C THR A 413 -76.56 5.04 151.39
N ALA A 414 -75.88 3.96 150.98
CA ALA A 414 -75.80 2.72 151.74
C ALA A 414 -75.22 2.90 153.16
N GLU A 415 -74.21 3.76 153.34
CA GLU A 415 -73.64 4.10 154.65
C GLU A 415 -74.67 4.79 155.57
N ARG A 416 -75.49 5.71 155.03
CA ARG A 416 -76.56 6.39 155.79
C ARG A 416 -77.68 5.43 156.18
N GLU A 417 -78.12 4.55 155.28
CA GLU A 417 -79.07 3.49 155.64
C GLU A 417 -78.52 2.54 156.71
N ALA A 418 -77.22 2.23 156.69
CA ALA A 418 -76.58 1.39 157.70
C ALA A 418 -76.48 2.09 159.08
N GLU A 419 -76.38 3.41 159.11
CA GLU A 419 -76.38 4.23 160.32
C GLU A 419 -77.79 4.33 160.93
N GLU A 420 -78.83 4.59 160.11
CA GLU A 420 -80.23 4.58 160.58
C GLU A 420 -80.65 3.20 161.14
N ARG A 421 -80.24 2.10 160.49
CA ARG A 421 -80.50 0.73 160.97
C ARG A 421 -79.81 0.44 162.31
N ARG A 422 -78.67 1.07 162.62
CA ARG A 422 -78.01 0.96 163.93
C ARG A 422 -78.77 1.74 165.01
N ALA A 423 -79.18 2.98 164.71
CA ALA A 423 -79.97 3.79 165.63
C ALA A 423 -81.31 3.10 165.99
N ALA A 424 -81.96 2.46 165.02
CA ALA A 424 -83.17 1.66 165.27
C ALA A 424 -82.92 0.45 166.19
N ALA A 425 -81.79 -0.26 166.01
CA ALA A 425 -81.44 -1.41 166.83
C ALA A 425 -81.08 -1.03 168.29
N GLU A 426 -80.45 0.13 168.51
CA GLU A 426 -80.17 0.63 169.87
C GLU A 426 -81.45 1.05 170.61
N ALA A 427 -82.45 1.59 169.89
CA ALA A 427 -83.75 1.90 170.48
C ALA A 427 -84.51 0.63 170.94
N GLU A 428 -84.53 -0.42 170.11
CA GLU A 428 -85.18 -1.70 170.48
C GLU A 428 -84.46 -2.41 171.64
N ALA A 429 -83.13 -2.27 171.73
CA ALA A 429 -82.34 -2.78 172.85
C ALA A 429 -82.66 -2.08 174.18
N ALA A 430 -82.95 -0.77 174.15
CA ALA A 430 -83.29 0.00 175.34
C ALA A 430 -84.66 -0.42 175.93
N GLU A 431 -85.67 -0.64 175.09
CA GLU A 431 -87.02 -1.05 175.52
C GLU A 431 -87.00 -2.44 176.19
N ARG A 432 -86.25 -3.39 175.62
CA ARG A 432 -86.06 -4.74 176.20
C ARG A 432 -85.39 -4.69 177.59
N ALA A 433 -84.42 -3.81 177.78
CA ALA A 433 -83.71 -3.65 179.06
C ALA A 433 -84.58 -3.08 180.20
N GLU A 434 -85.70 -2.41 179.88
CA GLU A 434 -86.68 -1.95 180.87
C GLU A 434 -87.66 -3.05 181.27
N ALA A 435 -88.05 -3.92 180.33
CA ALA A 435 -88.87 -5.11 180.60
C ALA A 435 -88.13 -6.14 181.49
N ASP A 436 -86.85 -6.40 181.22
CA ASP A 436 -86.05 -7.36 182.00
C ASP A 436 -85.90 -6.95 183.49
N ARG A 437 -85.93 -5.65 183.80
CA ARG A 437 -85.95 -5.18 185.20
C ARG A 437 -87.23 -5.55 185.93
N GLN A 438 -88.38 -5.42 185.29
CA GLN A 438 -89.68 -5.75 185.89
C GLN A 438 -89.81 -7.26 186.14
N ALA A 439 -89.29 -8.08 185.22
CA ALA A 439 -89.23 -9.53 185.40
C ALA A 439 -88.37 -9.96 186.60
N LEU A 440 -87.29 -9.23 186.90
CA LEU A 440 -86.36 -9.57 187.99
C LEU A 440 -86.94 -9.34 189.39
N GLU A 441 -87.76 -8.30 189.59
CA GLU A 441 -88.34 -7.98 190.91
C GLU A 441 -89.44 -8.97 191.34
N ASP A 442 -90.25 -9.47 190.40
CA ASP A 442 -91.26 -10.49 190.70
C ASP A 442 -90.65 -11.89 190.85
N ALA A 443 -89.59 -12.23 190.09
CA ALA A 443 -88.84 -13.47 190.27
C ALA A 443 -88.22 -13.59 191.68
N LEU A 444 -87.80 -12.47 192.28
CA LEU A 444 -87.29 -12.43 193.65
C LEU A 444 -88.34 -12.75 194.73
N ARG A 445 -89.65 -12.77 194.41
CA ARG A 445 -90.72 -13.05 195.38
C ARG A 445 -91.05 -14.54 195.56
N GLN A 446 -90.67 -15.41 194.62
CA GLN A 446 -90.91 -16.86 194.72
C GLN A 446 -89.71 -17.69 195.21
N ALA A 447 -88.54 -17.07 195.42
CA ALA A 447 -87.30 -17.73 195.83
C ALA A 447 -87.24 -18.17 197.32
N GLN A 448 -88.37 -18.58 197.92
CA GLN A 448 -88.41 -19.38 199.16
C GLN A 448 -89.07 -20.77 198.97
N GLU A 449 -89.73 -21.07 197.84
CA GLU A 449 -90.44 -22.35 197.64
C GLU A 449 -90.08 -23.08 196.33
N GLY A 450 -88.93 -23.76 196.35
CA GLY A 450 -88.82 -25.13 195.81
C GLY A 450 -88.45 -25.39 194.33
N GLN A 451 -87.37 -26.16 194.16
CA GLN A 451 -87.09 -27.10 193.04
C GLN A 451 -86.77 -26.49 191.63
N GLY A 452 -85.94 -27.14 190.78
CA GLY A 452 -85.09 -28.30 191.03
C GLY A 452 -84.55 -29.05 189.79
N GLY A 453 -83.54 -28.50 189.09
CA GLY A 453 -82.79 -29.19 188.02
C GLY A 453 -83.46 -29.26 186.63
N GLY A 454 -82.76 -29.56 185.52
CA GLY A 454 -81.30 -29.69 185.35
C GLY A 454 -80.84 -30.27 183.99
N SER A 455 -79.75 -29.71 183.43
CA SER A 455 -78.80 -30.27 182.43
C SER A 455 -79.24 -30.75 181.02
N GLY A 456 -78.46 -30.37 180.00
CA GLY A 456 -78.41 -30.99 178.67
C GLY A 456 -77.37 -30.31 177.74
N GLN A 457 -76.50 -31.07 177.06
CA GLN A 457 -75.44 -30.60 176.12
C GLN A 457 -75.18 -31.67 175.02
N GLU A 458 -74.17 -31.43 174.16
CA GLU A 458 -73.70 -32.26 173.01
C GLU A 458 -74.57 -32.15 171.72
N ALA A 459 -74.07 -32.25 170.48
CA ALA A 459 -72.72 -32.54 169.95
C ALA A 459 -72.39 -31.82 168.60
N ALA A 460 -71.18 -32.04 168.08
CA ALA A 460 -70.52 -31.48 166.88
C ALA A 460 -71.00 -32.02 165.49
N SER A 461 -70.43 -31.53 164.37
CA SER A 461 -69.63 -32.32 163.36
C SER A 461 -69.63 -31.82 161.87
N THR A 462 -68.43 -31.55 161.31
CA THR A 462 -67.84 -31.90 159.96
C THR A 462 -68.56 -31.85 158.58
N GLY A 463 -67.82 -31.46 157.51
CA GLY A 463 -67.98 -31.83 156.08
C GLY A 463 -68.09 -30.62 155.10
N ASP A 464 -67.26 -30.35 154.08
CA ASP A 464 -66.77 -31.09 152.86
C ASP A 464 -67.73 -31.01 151.64
N ALA A 465 -67.34 -31.00 150.34
CA ALA A 465 -66.11 -30.63 149.59
C ALA A 465 -66.36 -30.69 148.04
N PHE A 466 -65.34 -30.34 147.20
CA PHE A 466 -65.23 -30.49 145.71
C PHE A 466 -66.11 -29.62 144.76
N GLY A 467 -65.64 -29.18 143.57
CA GLY A 467 -64.26 -29.17 143.04
C GLY A 467 -64.05 -28.79 141.54
N GLY A 468 -62.99 -27.98 141.28
CA GLY A 468 -62.25 -27.83 139.99
C GLY A 468 -62.86 -27.02 138.81
N ASP A 469 -62.15 -26.74 137.70
CA ASP A 469 -60.75 -26.27 137.50
C ASP A 469 -60.53 -25.80 136.01
N ARG A 470 -59.65 -24.81 135.69
CA ARG A 470 -58.25 -24.88 135.10
C ARG A 470 -58.09 -25.62 133.74
N GLN A 471 -57.16 -25.28 132.81
CA GLN A 471 -55.96 -24.41 132.85
C GLN A 471 -55.46 -23.90 131.45
N SER A 472 -54.31 -23.21 131.47
CA SER A 472 -53.44 -22.61 130.41
C SER A 472 -52.79 -23.62 129.42
N ILE A 473 -51.90 -23.30 128.45
CA ILE A 473 -50.88 -22.23 128.27
C ILE A 473 -50.53 -22.09 126.74
N GLU A 474 -50.39 -20.90 126.14
CA GLU A 474 -49.14 -20.14 125.77
C GLU A 474 -48.27 -20.68 124.59
N GLY A 475 -47.73 -19.78 123.76
CA GLY A 475 -46.77 -20.04 122.65
C GLY A 475 -47.39 -20.15 121.23
N GLY A 476 -46.68 -19.88 120.12
CA GLY A 476 -45.35 -19.25 119.97
C GLY A 476 -44.58 -19.65 118.69
N SER A 477 -44.48 -18.74 117.70
CA SER A 477 -43.58 -18.78 116.51
C SER A 477 -43.87 -19.78 115.36
N GLY A 478 -43.59 -19.38 114.10
CA GLY A 478 -43.40 -20.31 112.97
C GLY A 478 -43.89 -19.85 111.58
N ALA A 479 -42.96 -19.54 110.67
CA ALA A 479 -43.24 -19.17 109.27
C ALA A 479 -43.59 -20.37 108.35
N SER A 480 -44.22 -20.15 107.17
CA SER A 480 -43.84 -20.75 105.86
C SER A 480 -44.83 -20.48 104.69
N ALA A 481 -44.30 -20.63 103.47
CA ALA A 481 -44.84 -20.34 102.13
C ALA A 481 -45.99 -21.23 101.58
N GLY A 482 -46.48 -20.89 100.37
CA GLY A 482 -47.52 -21.58 99.56
C GLY A 482 -48.78 -20.71 99.39
N LEU A 483 -49.24 -20.23 98.22
CA LEU A 483 -49.07 -20.58 96.78
C LEU A 483 -49.55 -21.99 96.40
N ASP A 484 -50.76 -22.11 95.84
CA ASP A 484 -51.03 -22.30 94.39
C ASP A 484 -52.58 -22.28 94.13
N PRO A 485 -53.16 -22.65 92.96
CA PRO A 485 -53.09 -21.98 91.65
C PRO A 485 -54.46 -21.50 91.12
N LEU A 486 -54.45 -20.46 90.26
CA LEU A 486 -55.38 -20.34 89.12
C LEU A 486 -54.84 -19.37 88.04
N ALA A 487 -55.46 -19.32 86.86
CA ALA A 487 -55.01 -20.08 85.69
C ALA A 487 -55.44 -19.39 84.37
N ALA A 488 -55.02 -19.94 83.22
CA ALA A 488 -55.38 -19.57 81.84
C ALA A 488 -54.82 -18.22 81.30
N ALA A 489 -54.57 -18.04 79.99
CA ALA A 489 -54.26 -19.02 78.92
C ALA A 489 -53.77 -18.28 77.66
N LEU A 490 -52.84 -18.89 76.89
CA LEU A 490 -52.94 -19.14 75.44
C LEU A 490 -51.62 -19.71 74.89
N ALA A 491 -51.70 -20.49 73.80
CA ALA A 491 -50.54 -21.13 73.17
C ALA A 491 -50.80 -21.43 71.67
N GLY A 492 -49.72 -21.58 70.91
CA GLY A 492 -49.75 -22.09 69.53
C GLY A 492 -49.61 -21.02 68.42
N ALA A 493 -49.29 -21.39 67.18
CA ALA A 493 -49.00 -22.74 66.68
C ALA A 493 -48.29 -22.73 65.30
N MET A 494 -47.97 -23.95 64.83
CA MET A 494 -47.70 -24.38 63.45
C MET A 494 -46.30 -24.20 62.85
N ALA A 495 -45.87 -25.28 62.19
CA ALA A 495 -44.71 -25.38 61.30
C ALA A 495 -45.19 -25.47 59.83
N GLY A 496 -44.27 -25.46 58.87
CA GLY A 496 -44.57 -25.96 57.51
C GLY A 496 -43.59 -25.57 56.41
N ASN A 497 -42.88 -26.58 55.88
CA ASN A 497 -42.36 -26.71 54.50
C ASN A 497 -41.34 -25.66 53.98
N GLY A 498 -40.56 -25.91 52.92
CA GLY A 498 -40.34 -27.15 52.14
C GLY A 498 -39.78 -26.82 50.74
N GLU A 499 -38.92 -27.71 50.22
CA GLU A 499 -38.18 -27.74 48.93
C GLU A 499 -38.24 -26.60 47.87
N GLY A 500 -37.11 -26.37 47.16
CA GLY A 500 -37.07 -25.60 45.90
C GLY A 500 -35.67 -25.44 45.28
N ALA A 501 -35.27 -26.33 44.36
CA ALA A 501 -33.92 -26.38 43.78
C ALA A 501 -33.64 -25.33 42.66
N GLY A 502 -32.37 -24.97 42.46
CA GLY A 502 -31.90 -24.20 41.29
C GLY A 502 -30.37 -24.00 41.28
N ALA A 503 -29.67 -24.49 40.25
CA ALA A 503 -28.20 -24.44 40.15
C ALA A 503 -27.68 -23.10 39.60
N GLY A 504 -26.41 -22.74 39.91
CA GLY A 504 -25.81 -21.46 39.46
C GLY A 504 -24.34 -21.23 39.86
N GLU A 505 -23.45 -22.07 39.32
CA GLU A 505 -22.04 -21.80 38.97
C GLU A 505 -21.07 -20.95 39.86
N ASN A 506 -19.92 -21.58 40.16
CA ASN A 506 -18.55 -21.06 39.96
C ASN A 506 -18.13 -19.77 40.68
N ASN A 507 -17.52 -19.94 41.86
CA ASN A 507 -16.70 -18.93 42.52
C ASN A 507 -15.30 -19.49 42.80
N PHE A 508 -14.27 -19.04 42.07
CA PHE A 508 -12.88 -19.50 42.22
C PHE A 508 -11.98 -18.35 42.66
N SER A 509 -11.57 -18.36 43.93
CA SER A 509 -10.62 -17.41 44.49
C SER A 509 -9.17 -17.87 44.31
N GLY A 510 -8.21 -16.95 44.47
CA GLY A 510 -6.83 -17.11 44.04
C GLY A 510 -5.96 -18.14 44.81
N PRO A 511 -4.78 -18.48 44.26
CA PRO A 511 -3.84 -19.45 44.83
C PRO A 511 -2.98 -18.84 45.95
N PRO A 512 -2.22 -19.65 46.72
CA PRO A 512 -0.82 -19.84 46.34
C PRO A 512 -0.21 -21.22 46.68
N ARG A 513 0.80 -21.64 45.90
CA ARG A 513 2.11 -22.10 46.44
C ARG A 513 3.21 -22.11 45.38
N ASP A 514 4.42 -22.41 45.83
CA ASP A 514 5.71 -21.90 45.35
C ASP A 514 6.78 -23.03 45.31
N LEU A 515 8.01 -22.70 44.86
CA LEU A 515 9.24 -23.51 44.83
C LEU A 515 9.37 -24.47 43.62
N MET A 516 10.52 -24.65 42.94
CA MET A 516 11.93 -24.28 43.23
C MET A 516 12.76 -23.99 41.94
N GLN A 517 13.72 -23.05 42.04
CA GLN A 517 15.12 -23.10 41.51
C GLN A 517 15.37 -23.22 39.97
N LEU A 518 16.50 -22.76 39.39
CA LEU A 518 17.66 -21.97 39.86
C LEU A 518 18.33 -21.25 38.66
N VAL A 519 19.01 -20.13 38.91
CA VAL A 519 19.90 -19.42 37.95
C VAL A 519 21.12 -18.90 38.73
N PRO A 520 22.30 -18.73 38.08
CA PRO A 520 23.17 -17.62 38.42
C PRO A 520 23.69 -16.84 37.20
N SER A 521 23.79 -15.51 37.35
CA SER A 521 24.30 -14.58 36.33
C SER A 521 25.47 -13.76 36.89
N HIS A 522 26.50 -13.48 36.08
CA HIS A 522 27.56 -12.49 36.34
C HIS A 522 28.17 -12.04 35.00
N ASP A 523 28.75 -10.85 34.82
CA ASP A 523 28.42 -9.52 35.34
C ASP A 523 29.02 -8.45 34.36
N SER A 524 28.69 -7.19 34.57
CA SER A 524 28.90 -6.00 33.74
C SER A 524 30.35 -5.51 33.69
N SER A 525 30.75 -4.82 32.60
CA SER A 525 31.34 -3.46 32.68
C SER A 525 31.79 -2.82 31.35
N ARG A 526 31.64 -1.49 31.29
CA ARG A 526 32.33 -0.48 30.44
C ARG A 526 32.14 -0.50 28.90
N SER A 527 31.51 0.56 28.41
CA SER A 527 31.93 1.26 27.20
C SER A 527 33.22 2.07 27.46
N PRO A 528 33.97 2.41 26.39
CA PRO A 528 34.20 3.82 26.08
C PRO A 528 33.55 4.22 24.75
N ARG A 529 33.48 5.53 24.48
CA ARG A 529 33.10 6.04 23.15
C ARG A 529 34.31 5.98 22.22
N ASP A 530 34.14 5.38 21.04
CA ASP A 530 34.65 5.96 19.80
C ASP A 530 33.70 5.62 18.64
N SER A 531 33.99 6.18 17.47
CA SER A 531 33.07 6.42 16.35
C SER A 531 33.37 5.47 15.19
N GLY A 532 32.38 4.82 14.57
CA GLY A 532 32.64 4.13 13.29
C GLY A 532 31.66 3.05 12.84
N GLN A 533 30.57 3.48 12.19
CA GLN A 533 29.99 2.83 10.99
C GLN A 533 29.76 1.30 10.98
N ASN A 534 28.53 0.90 11.33
CA ASN A 534 27.69 -0.06 10.60
C ASN A 534 28.38 -1.25 9.90
N GLY A 535 28.90 -2.21 10.67
CA GLY A 535 29.17 -3.55 10.14
C GLY A 535 27.90 -4.40 10.15
N ALA A 536 27.35 -4.74 8.99
CA ALA A 536 26.36 -5.82 8.88
C ALA A 536 27.10 -7.17 8.92
N GLU A 537 26.73 -8.06 9.84
CA GLU A 537 27.42 -9.34 10.03
C GLU A 537 27.26 -10.27 8.81
N ALA A 538 28.32 -10.35 8.00
CA ALA A 538 28.42 -11.31 6.92
C ALA A 538 28.64 -12.72 7.51
N MET A 539 27.58 -13.54 7.52
CA MET A 539 27.66 -14.96 7.81
C MET A 539 28.74 -15.65 6.95
N PRO A 540 29.40 -16.72 7.43
CA PRO A 540 30.49 -17.39 6.72
C PRO A 540 30.04 -17.91 5.35
N MET A 541 30.36 -17.13 4.33
CA MET A 541 30.03 -17.35 2.93
C MET A 541 30.71 -18.62 2.40
N GLY A 542 29.97 -19.73 2.44
CA GLY A 542 30.44 -21.07 2.04
C GLY A 542 30.98 -21.16 0.61
N GLN A 543 31.44 -22.36 0.24
CA GLN A 543 31.96 -22.66 -1.10
C GLN A 543 31.00 -22.13 -2.18
N PRO A 544 31.52 -21.57 -3.29
CA PRO A 544 30.66 -21.09 -4.36
C PRO A 544 29.74 -22.20 -4.88
N MET A 545 28.60 -21.81 -5.44
CA MET A 545 27.78 -22.77 -6.17
C MET A 545 28.58 -23.36 -7.33
N SER A 546 28.46 -24.66 -7.55
CA SER A 546 29.02 -25.31 -8.72
C SER A 546 28.32 -24.81 -9.99
N PHE A 547 28.88 -25.13 -11.15
CA PHE A 547 28.20 -24.88 -12.41
C PHE A 547 26.85 -25.63 -12.46
N SER A 548 26.84 -26.92 -12.11
CA SER A 548 25.63 -27.75 -12.14
C SER A 548 24.54 -27.34 -11.16
N GLU A 549 24.89 -26.76 -10.00
CA GLU A 549 23.91 -26.23 -9.03
C GLU A 549 23.19 -24.98 -9.58
N ARG A 550 23.92 -24.03 -10.16
CA ARG A 550 23.31 -22.88 -10.86
C ARG A 550 22.51 -23.32 -12.08
N GLU A 551 23.03 -24.28 -12.84
CA GLU A 551 22.39 -24.79 -14.04
C GLU A 551 21.08 -25.54 -13.74
N GLY A 552 21.01 -26.25 -12.61
CA GLY A 552 19.76 -26.83 -12.10
C GLY A 552 18.71 -25.78 -11.78
N LEU A 553 19.09 -24.68 -11.11
CA LEU A 553 18.21 -23.54 -10.85
C LEU A 553 17.75 -22.85 -12.14
N ARG A 554 18.64 -22.75 -13.15
CA ARG A 554 18.32 -22.22 -14.48
C ARG A 554 17.26 -23.08 -15.17
N PHE A 555 17.46 -24.39 -15.28
CA PHE A 555 16.46 -25.27 -15.90
C PHE A 555 15.14 -25.29 -15.12
N ALA A 556 15.18 -25.25 -13.78
CA ALA A 556 13.98 -25.20 -12.95
C ALA A 556 13.11 -23.97 -13.22
N ILE A 557 13.70 -22.76 -13.26
CA ILE A 557 12.94 -21.52 -13.53
C ILE A 557 12.55 -21.43 -15.03
N GLN A 558 13.42 -21.86 -15.95
CA GLN A 558 13.15 -21.78 -17.39
C GLN A 558 11.91 -22.61 -17.80
N ASN A 559 11.64 -23.72 -17.13
CA ASN A 559 10.45 -24.55 -17.39
C ASN A 559 9.10 -23.83 -17.13
N CYS A 560 9.10 -22.75 -16.34
CA CYS A 560 7.92 -21.91 -16.11
C CYS A 560 7.94 -20.58 -16.90
N TRP A 561 8.98 -20.31 -17.70
CA TRP A 561 9.13 -19.06 -18.43
C TRP A 561 8.24 -19.02 -19.68
N ASN A 562 7.05 -18.44 -19.55
CA ASN A 562 6.11 -18.32 -20.66
C ASN A 562 6.37 -17.07 -21.50
N VAL A 563 7.28 -17.18 -22.48
CA VAL A 563 7.58 -16.14 -23.48
C VAL A 563 6.31 -15.69 -24.22
N GLY A 564 5.34 -16.59 -24.43
CA GLY A 564 4.06 -16.29 -25.08
C GLY A 564 3.07 -15.46 -24.23
N ALA A 565 3.42 -15.12 -22.99
CA ALA A 565 2.67 -14.18 -22.14
C ALA A 565 3.25 -12.76 -22.14
N LEU A 566 4.34 -12.51 -22.86
CA LEU A 566 4.95 -11.19 -23.04
C LEU A 566 4.22 -10.39 -24.13
N SER A 567 4.25 -9.06 -24.04
CA SER A 567 3.85 -8.18 -25.14
C SER A 567 4.89 -8.17 -26.27
N VAL A 568 4.54 -7.55 -27.40
CA VAL A 568 5.45 -7.39 -28.56
C VAL A 568 6.70 -6.57 -28.19
N GLU A 569 6.58 -5.66 -27.22
CA GLU A 569 7.71 -4.92 -26.63
C GLU A 569 8.50 -5.79 -25.64
N ALA A 570 7.83 -6.39 -24.65
CA ALA A 570 8.48 -7.22 -23.63
C ALA A 570 9.18 -8.47 -24.22
N SER A 571 8.75 -8.95 -25.39
CA SER A 571 9.39 -10.04 -26.15
C SER A 571 10.61 -9.61 -26.99
N ARG A 572 11.05 -8.35 -26.88
CA ARG A 572 12.29 -7.82 -27.48
C ARG A 572 13.29 -7.31 -26.44
N MET A 573 12.85 -7.09 -25.21
CA MET A 573 13.66 -6.53 -24.12
C MET A 573 14.20 -7.60 -23.18
N THR A 574 15.03 -7.18 -22.23
CA THR A 574 15.60 -8.02 -21.16
C THR A 574 15.26 -7.42 -19.79
N VAL A 575 14.87 -8.25 -18.82
CA VAL A 575 14.59 -7.79 -17.44
C VAL A 575 15.36 -8.62 -16.41
N SER A 576 16.06 -7.96 -15.49
CA SER A 576 16.78 -8.59 -14.38
C SER A 576 15.93 -8.51 -13.12
N VAL A 577 15.50 -9.66 -12.60
CA VAL A 577 14.62 -9.76 -11.43
C VAL A 577 15.40 -10.25 -10.22
N GLY A 578 15.40 -9.45 -9.16
CA GLY A 578 16.01 -9.78 -7.88
C GLY A 578 14.96 -10.27 -6.88
N PHE A 579 15.25 -11.35 -6.17
CA PHE A 579 14.37 -11.90 -5.11
C PHE A 579 15.19 -12.66 -4.07
N SER A 580 14.54 -13.01 -2.96
CA SER A 580 15.12 -13.79 -1.88
C SER A 580 14.41 -15.13 -1.71
N LEU A 581 15.18 -16.16 -1.33
CA LEU A 581 14.77 -17.54 -1.09
C LEU A 581 14.87 -17.86 0.40
N THR A 582 13.92 -18.64 0.92
CA THR A 582 14.01 -19.24 2.26
C THR A 582 15.09 -20.34 2.32
N PRO A 583 15.50 -20.84 3.50
CA PRO A 583 16.42 -21.98 3.61
C PRO A 583 15.92 -23.29 2.97
N GLN A 584 14.63 -23.34 2.59
CA GLN A 584 13.98 -24.44 1.88
C GLN A 584 13.91 -24.22 0.35
N GLY A 585 14.57 -23.17 -0.16
CA GLY A 585 14.59 -22.85 -1.59
C GLY A 585 13.29 -22.25 -2.13
N VAL A 586 12.37 -21.82 -1.26
CA VAL A 586 11.06 -21.25 -1.64
C VAL A 586 11.17 -19.72 -1.80
N PRO A 587 10.68 -19.10 -2.88
CA PRO A 587 10.71 -17.64 -3.05
C PRO A 587 9.82 -16.87 -2.08
N GLU A 588 10.38 -15.84 -1.45
CA GLU A 588 9.64 -14.93 -0.59
C GLU A 588 8.85 -13.90 -1.41
N GLN A 589 7.52 -14.00 -1.43
CA GLN A 589 6.63 -13.22 -2.31
C GLN A 589 6.81 -11.68 -2.26
N ASN A 590 7.31 -11.16 -1.14
CA ASN A 590 7.52 -9.72 -0.89
C ASN A 590 8.96 -9.24 -1.15
N SER A 591 9.87 -10.14 -1.57
CA SER A 591 11.29 -9.82 -1.83
C SER A 591 11.59 -9.43 -3.28
N PHE A 592 10.64 -9.68 -4.19
CA PHE A 592 10.77 -9.47 -5.62
C PHE A 592 10.89 -7.99 -5.98
N ARG A 593 11.81 -7.67 -6.88
CA ARG A 593 12.04 -6.34 -7.45
C ARG A 593 12.68 -6.43 -8.83
N ILE A 594 12.49 -5.42 -9.65
CA ILE A 594 13.36 -5.17 -10.81
C ILE A 594 14.72 -4.70 -10.28
N VAL A 595 15.80 -5.22 -10.85
CA VAL A 595 17.19 -4.83 -10.55
C VAL A 595 17.76 -3.99 -11.68
N ASP A 596 17.42 -4.33 -12.93
CA ASP A 596 17.92 -3.71 -14.16
C ASP A 596 17.01 -4.13 -15.34
N PHE A 597 16.96 -3.36 -16.42
CA PHE A 597 16.30 -3.75 -17.67
C PHE A 597 16.91 -3.03 -18.89
N ASP A 598 16.83 -3.66 -20.06
CA ASP A 598 17.44 -3.17 -21.30
C ASP A 598 16.54 -3.47 -22.52
N GLY A 599 16.47 -2.53 -23.47
CA GLY A 599 15.76 -2.73 -24.75
C GLY A 599 14.24 -2.49 -24.77
N GLY A 600 13.67 -1.74 -23.81
CA GLY A 600 12.24 -1.38 -23.78
C GLY A 600 11.92 -0.29 -22.75
N SER A 601 10.65 0.11 -22.63
CA SER A 601 10.16 1.10 -21.66
C SER A 601 9.94 0.52 -20.26
N ASP A 602 9.77 1.39 -19.25
CA ASP A 602 9.36 1.00 -17.89
C ASP A 602 8.05 0.19 -17.88
N ALA A 603 7.10 0.49 -18.76
CA ALA A 603 5.84 -0.24 -18.86
C ALA A 603 6.06 -1.67 -19.38
N GLY A 604 6.90 -1.83 -20.42
CA GLY A 604 7.36 -3.13 -20.89
C GLY A 604 8.13 -3.90 -19.81
N ALA A 605 9.00 -3.21 -19.05
CA ALA A 605 9.80 -3.79 -17.98
C ALA A 605 8.93 -4.33 -16.83
N GLN A 606 7.89 -3.59 -16.41
CA GLN A 606 6.93 -4.05 -15.41
C GLN A 606 6.13 -5.26 -15.91
N GLN A 607 5.69 -5.28 -17.17
CA GLN A 607 5.00 -6.44 -17.74
C GLN A 607 5.90 -7.68 -17.81
N ALA A 608 7.16 -7.51 -18.24
CA ALA A 608 8.14 -8.59 -18.27
C ALA A 608 8.45 -9.11 -16.85
N TYR A 609 8.59 -8.21 -15.88
CA TYR A 609 8.78 -8.52 -14.46
C TYR A 609 7.62 -9.32 -13.87
N ASP A 610 6.36 -8.97 -14.16
CA ASP A 610 5.21 -9.72 -13.63
C ASP A 610 5.11 -11.14 -14.22
N VAL A 611 5.47 -11.33 -15.49
CA VAL A 611 5.57 -12.67 -16.10
C VAL A 611 6.74 -13.46 -15.48
N ALA A 612 7.89 -12.81 -15.23
CA ALA A 612 9.06 -13.45 -14.63
C ALA A 612 8.84 -13.84 -13.17
N ARG A 613 8.26 -12.93 -12.36
CA ARG A 613 7.81 -13.18 -10.99
C ARG A 613 6.81 -14.33 -10.94
N ARG A 614 5.86 -14.39 -11.87
CA ARG A 614 4.92 -15.53 -11.99
C ARG A 614 5.65 -16.84 -12.33
N ALA A 615 6.61 -16.83 -13.25
CA ALA A 615 7.41 -18.01 -13.59
C ALA A 615 8.19 -18.55 -12.37
N ILE A 616 8.87 -17.67 -11.64
CA ILE A 616 9.62 -18.01 -10.42
C ILE A 616 8.70 -18.57 -9.34
N LEU A 617 7.52 -17.95 -9.11
CA LEU A 617 6.56 -18.43 -8.10
C LEU A 617 5.90 -19.76 -8.48
N MET A 618 5.62 -20.01 -9.76
CA MET A 618 5.05 -21.29 -10.21
C MET A 618 6.04 -22.45 -10.06
N CYS A 619 7.30 -22.29 -10.48
CA CYS A 619 8.30 -23.36 -10.38
C CYS A 619 9.00 -23.43 -9.01
N GLY A 620 9.02 -22.34 -8.24
CA GLY A 620 9.60 -22.28 -6.90
C GLY A 620 8.63 -22.62 -5.75
N GLY A 621 7.35 -22.87 -6.03
CA GLY A 621 6.33 -23.11 -5.00
C GLY A 621 6.56 -24.35 -4.13
N SER A 622 7.29 -25.35 -4.64
CA SER A 622 7.74 -26.53 -3.88
C SER A 622 9.12 -26.36 -3.23
N GLY A 623 9.78 -25.23 -3.46
CA GLY A 623 11.22 -25.03 -3.24
C GLY A 623 12.06 -25.53 -4.41
N PHE A 624 13.16 -24.83 -4.69
CA PHE A 624 14.21 -25.27 -5.60
C PHE A 624 15.21 -26.19 -4.89
N ASP A 625 15.70 -27.22 -5.58
CA ASP A 625 16.72 -28.16 -5.06
C ASP A 625 18.09 -27.48 -4.97
N LEU A 626 18.34 -26.79 -3.85
CA LEU A 626 19.55 -26.01 -3.60
C LEU A 626 20.26 -26.49 -2.33
N PRO A 627 21.61 -26.59 -2.34
CA PRO A 627 22.36 -27.13 -1.22
C PRO A 627 22.30 -26.19 0.00
N ALA A 628 21.58 -26.60 1.04
CA ALA A 628 21.39 -25.85 2.29
C ALA A 628 22.71 -25.37 2.94
N SER A 629 23.79 -26.14 2.80
CA SER A 629 25.14 -25.78 3.27
C SER A 629 25.76 -24.56 2.58
N LYS A 630 25.15 -24.08 1.48
CA LYS A 630 25.56 -22.88 0.73
C LYS A 630 24.56 -21.73 0.82
N TYR A 631 23.56 -21.78 1.72
CA TYR A 631 22.43 -20.83 1.76
C TYR A 631 22.81 -19.35 1.58
N GLY A 632 23.84 -18.86 2.28
CA GLY A 632 24.29 -17.45 2.13
C GLY A 632 24.73 -17.04 0.71
N ARG A 633 25.02 -18.00 -0.19
CA ARG A 633 25.36 -17.77 -1.61
C ARG A 633 24.15 -17.74 -2.55
N TRP A 634 22.99 -18.21 -2.11
CA TRP A 634 21.78 -18.31 -2.93
C TRP A 634 20.50 -17.79 -2.26
N ARG A 635 20.58 -17.30 -1.01
CA ARG A 635 19.49 -16.58 -0.34
C ARG A 635 19.00 -15.42 -1.20
N ASP A 636 19.90 -14.62 -1.75
CA ASP A 636 19.56 -13.48 -2.60
C ASP A 636 20.02 -13.78 -4.03
N VAL A 637 19.08 -13.80 -4.96
CA VAL A 637 19.31 -14.20 -6.36
C VAL A 637 18.88 -13.07 -7.28
N VAL A 638 19.64 -12.86 -8.36
CA VAL A 638 19.22 -12.06 -9.51
C VAL A 638 19.14 -13.00 -10.71
N VAL A 639 18.08 -12.89 -11.50
CA VAL A 639 17.86 -13.71 -12.70
C VAL A 639 17.51 -12.79 -13.86
N LYS A 640 18.26 -12.90 -14.95
CA LYS A 640 18.11 -12.09 -16.17
C LYS A 640 17.24 -12.85 -17.17
N PHE A 641 16.03 -12.36 -17.41
CA PHE A 641 15.04 -12.95 -18.29
C PHE A 641 15.10 -12.33 -19.68
N ARG A 642 15.18 -13.19 -20.71
CA ARG A 642 15.24 -12.81 -22.12
C ARG A 642 14.23 -13.65 -22.95
N PRO A 643 13.92 -13.27 -24.20
CA PRO A 643 13.06 -14.06 -25.07
C PRO A 643 13.65 -15.43 -25.45
N ASP A 644 14.99 -15.53 -25.49
CA ASP A 644 15.76 -16.72 -25.87
C ASP A 644 16.20 -17.60 -24.68
N GLY A 645 16.02 -17.15 -23.43
CA GLY A 645 16.39 -17.91 -22.23
C GLY A 645 16.45 -17.10 -20.96
N ILE A 646 17.08 -17.66 -19.92
CA ILE A 646 17.33 -16.97 -18.64
C ILE A 646 18.78 -17.19 -18.18
N GLU A 647 19.34 -16.22 -17.46
CA GLU A 647 20.77 -16.14 -17.07
C GLU A 647 20.92 -15.64 -15.60
N PHE A 648 22.10 -15.81 -14.98
CA PHE A 648 22.40 -15.53 -13.56
C PHE A 648 23.76 -14.85 -13.39
#